data_AF-A0A7J6XVX9-F1
#
_entry.id   AF-A0A7J6XVX9-F1
#
_cell.length_a   1.000
_cell.length_b   1.000
_cell.length_c   1.000
_cell.angle_alpha   90.00
_cell.angle_beta   90.00
_cell.angle_gamma   90.00
#
_symmetry.space_group_name_H-M   'P 1'
#
loop_
_entity.id
_entity.type
_entity.pdbx_description
1 polymer ?
#
loop_
_entity_poly.entity_id
_entity_poly.type
_entity_poly.pdbx_seq_one_letter_code
_entity_poly.pdbx_strand_id
1 'polypeptide(L)'
;MWRCCGRLHVALLRRRWALTASPTGVAERLHGAPTTEPCERHAQRHWDCEKKQPRVPIGASGTCWPQLDGASGMLHHTGVVMAPRSGIPGDGSDAATRRGVEETRQPKWTTSSSVEDILLGGDTLSTDMKLNDFLRNYVGGRAAVDEDHNVTMQVFVQEPDAYVQDQRLFRIIFNLTEYQEMKRELDEMKILLEDITKLHHESVFSIEQWRDYEGKDTVTSLARGKLNAALTQVLRDERRVAEERLIRAQEMKFTFSTTIEEVLFKGGVRVKEMKLNDFLTMELDGRGVVDTNRSVLLKEFFKDPKKYIPDKGVLKEMQITDAYARMERAVRDEMDMEEDIKKLYKNGVHTLLKWSEAAAEVKATVHGITNEFLDVAFEEARILTTTSAVMKLEGLYESVYNARWSHVVEVPHDKGMGMKVKKGKPEQSWTYREVGDTLERNDAVQQSGAATPVLMVLTSDDGWPYTLNAPHGSGNDFFINCEVERVWQIVKRDLTEWFSNFDLTLNPSPMPRVLIGTPGIGKSMAAGSYLLYQLLHCDVEKLQVVVHCFGDTAYVFHKITKTVTKYTGEITSNIVVDGLWQRGMKGYIIYDVAKKGTPPDTNFAPCNGWGMIVVSSPEVSNYDKWATQVKATQIIMNCPDEMDVKAMCAWVKRGVKPDKQTEYWRMVEKHMKKVGPIPRHIFDADEYGKRTQDVMRTLEWINIGGQGKYFALGGSNLWYSEDPSHKLVKIVRVRGKGAFEGLSNAPICNYLGVLTLSRLAKIMSLNDFLFLVLGMKNVLQPAALKKYALNVLLSVKFVTSIMKDLNELKPPSPSEPRSSVLTLNPHGYPTEAAAITELKFIDRPQELNYRVLYIPTFPTFPLVDGFFFVDSPQKTLVGLQMTTASEHHTTTSTVKQFTECLAAYFNDWDELSRDMSWEMIYVQQAVSTMITKRQKCDYVNPNNLSDAEKEIVAFWDGKVHQYQFVLTADFVNKIREKCEYNNLVENG
;
A
#
# COMPACT_ATOMS: atom_id res chain seq x y z
N MET A 1 -9.84 53.10 -28.22
CA MET A 1 -9.30 52.77 -29.57
C MET A 1 -8.39 51.57 -29.40
N TRP A 2 -8.93 50.36 -29.58
CA TRP A 2 -8.94 49.53 -30.81
C TRP A 2 -7.62 48.74 -30.97
N ARG A 3 -7.60 47.40 -30.74
CA ARG A 3 -8.06 46.28 -31.60
C ARG A 3 -7.20 46.20 -32.89
N CYS A 4 -6.73 45.05 -33.41
CA CYS A 4 -7.19 43.67 -33.35
C CYS A 4 -6.19 42.71 -34.06
N CYS A 5 -6.23 41.43 -33.67
CA CYS A 5 -6.22 40.20 -34.49
C CYS A 5 -5.00 39.72 -35.32
N GLY A 6 -4.68 38.43 -35.13
CA GLY A 6 -3.99 37.57 -36.09
C GLY A 6 -3.84 36.14 -35.58
N ARG A 7 -4.88 35.31 -35.74
CA ARG A 7 -4.94 33.88 -35.37
C ARG A 7 -4.02 33.04 -36.26
N LEU A 8 -3.26 32.13 -35.65
CA LEU A 8 -2.53 31.04 -36.29
C LEU A 8 -3.46 29.82 -36.45
N HIS A 9 -3.65 29.35 -37.68
CA HIS A 9 -4.30 28.08 -38.01
C HIS A 9 -3.31 26.91 -37.81
N VAL A 10 -3.66 25.95 -36.97
CA VAL A 10 -3.04 24.60 -36.97
C VAL A 10 -4.02 23.67 -37.69
N ALA A 11 -3.64 23.23 -38.88
CA ALA A 11 -4.28 22.16 -39.63
C ALA A 11 -3.74 20.81 -39.14
N LEU A 12 -4.62 19.90 -38.72
CA LEU A 12 -4.30 18.49 -38.48
C LEU A 12 -4.89 17.61 -39.60
N LEU A 13 -4.14 16.54 -39.88
CA LEU A 13 -4.04 15.84 -41.16
C LEU A 13 -5.23 14.95 -41.52
N ARG A 14 -5.51 14.91 -42.82
CA ARG A 14 -6.40 13.99 -43.53
C ARG A 14 -5.81 12.57 -43.58
N ARG A 15 -6.65 11.55 -43.34
CA ARG A 15 -6.44 10.16 -43.73
C ARG A 15 -6.61 10.02 -45.27
N ARG A 16 -5.62 9.41 -45.94
CA ARG A 16 -5.77 8.75 -47.24
C ARG A 16 -4.88 7.50 -47.23
N TRP A 17 -5.50 6.33 -47.38
CA TRP A 17 -4.81 5.06 -47.57
C TRP A 17 -4.43 4.90 -49.05
N ALA A 18 -3.27 4.30 -49.26
CA ALA A 18 -2.63 4.07 -50.56
C ALA A 18 -3.15 2.77 -51.21
N LEU A 19 -3.30 2.81 -52.54
CA LEU A 19 -3.50 1.64 -53.39
C LEU A 19 -2.15 1.13 -53.91
N THR A 20 -2.08 -0.19 -54.00
CA THR A 20 -1.03 -1.12 -54.42
C THR A 20 -0.17 -0.77 -55.64
N ALA A 21 1.12 -1.10 -55.58
CA ALA A 21 1.91 -1.66 -56.69
C ALA A 21 3.14 -2.44 -56.17
N SER A 22 3.41 -3.60 -56.77
CA SER A 22 4.57 -4.51 -56.59
C SER A 22 5.01 -4.93 -58.01
N PRO A 23 6.14 -5.64 -58.25
CA PRO A 23 7.54 -5.46 -57.86
C PRO A 23 8.46 -5.35 -59.10
N THR A 24 9.69 -4.81 -58.98
CA THR A 24 10.92 -5.23 -59.72
C THR A 24 12.09 -4.27 -59.44
N GLY A 25 13.32 -4.81 -59.37
CA GLY A 25 14.50 -4.10 -59.90
C GLY A 25 15.62 -3.69 -58.94
N VAL A 26 16.49 -4.66 -58.63
CA VAL A 26 17.97 -4.61 -58.68
C VAL A 26 18.78 -3.56 -57.86
N ALA A 27 19.78 -4.14 -57.18
CA ALA A 27 20.93 -3.63 -56.43
C ALA A 27 21.60 -2.31 -56.87
N GLU A 28 22.14 -1.58 -55.88
CA GLU A 28 23.53 -1.11 -55.88
C GLU A 28 24.07 -0.78 -54.47
N ARG A 29 25.29 -1.25 -54.20
CA ARG A 29 26.15 -0.95 -53.04
C ARG A 29 26.73 0.45 -53.18
N LEU A 30 26.99 1.15 -52.08
CA LEU A 30 28.22 1.94 -51.93
C LEU A 30 28.70 1.98 -50.46
N HIS A 31 29.96 1.58 -50.27
CA HIS A 31 30.76 1.62 -49.05
C HIS A 31 31.43 2.99 -48.86
N GLY A 32 31.79 3.32 -47.61
CA GLY A 32 32.81 4.33 -47.30
C GLY A 32 33.12 4.43 -45.81
N ALA A 33 34.08 3.65 -45.32
CA ALA A 33 34.72 3.79 -43.99
C ALA A 33 35.80 4.91 -44.02
N PRO A 34 36.39 5.33 -42.88
CA PRO A 34 37.54 4.57 -42.36
C PRO A 34 37.64 4.43 -40.83
N THR A 35 38.29 3.34 -40.47
CA THR A 35 38.82 2.89 -39.19
C THR A 35 40.04 3.68 -38.69
N THR A 36 40.16 3.85 -37.37
CA THR A 36 41.45 3.96 -36.63
C THR A 36 41.31 3.38 -35.21
N GLU A 37 42.04 2.30 -34.91
CA GLU A 37 42.58 1.89 -33.60
C GLU A 37 43.94 2.62 -33.35
N PRO A 38 44.75 2.43 -32.26
CA PRO A 38 44.66 1.54 -31.07
C PRO A 38 45.06 2.20 -29.72
N CYS A 39 44.88 1.50 -28.59
CA CYS A 39 45.87 1.44 -27.50
C CYS A 39 45.55 0.35 -26.47
N GLU A 40 46.24 -0.79 -26.63
CA GLU A 40 46.55 -1.73 -25.55
C GLU A 40 47.45 -1.08 -24.49
N ARG A 41 47.26 -1.41 -23.20
CA ARG A 41 48.32 -1.93 -22.31
C ARG A 41 47.80 -2.28 -20.90
N HIS A 42 47.89 -3.58 -20.61
CA HIS A 42 48.30 -4.28 -19.37
C HIS A 42 47.76 -3.85 -17.99
N ALA A 43 47.37 -4.75 -17.09
CA ALA A 43 47.92 -6.09 -16.85
C ALA A 43 46.90 -7.08 -16.26
N GLN A 44 46.98 -8.32 -16.76
CA GLN A 44 46.47 -9.56 -16.15
C GLN A 44 47.13 -9.84 -14.80
N ARG A 45 46.43 -10.52 -13.88
CA ARG A 45 46.88 -11.79 -13.27
C ARG A 45 45.69 -12.68 -12.88
N HIS A 46 45.68 -13.87 -13.47
CA HIS A 46 45.24 -15.19 -12.99
C HIS A 46 44.32 -15.27 -11.76
N TRP A 47 43.17 -15.94 -11.94
CA TRP A 47 42.76 -16.95 -10.98
C TRP A 47 42.41 -18.24 -11.71
N ASP A 48 43.09 -19.30 -11.33
CA ASP A 48 43.01 -20.62 -11.93
C ASP A 48 41.64 -21.28 -11.75
N CYS A 49 41.33 -22.11 -12.74
CA CYS A 49 40.17 -22.97 -12.79
C CYS A 49 40.26 -24.07 -11.72
N GLU A 50 39.53 -23.94 -10.60
CA GLU A 50 39.05 -25.08 -9.83
C GLU A 50 37.63 -24.84 -9.29
N LYS A 51 36.72 -25.77 -9.64
CA LYS A 51 35.37 -26.01 -9.08
C LYS A 51 34.47 -24.78 -8.93
N LYS A 52 33.63 -24.53 -9.94
CA LYS A 52 32.43 -23.67 -9.86
C LYS A 52 31.58 -24.10 -8.65
N GLN A 53 31.60 -23.29 -7.59
CA GLN A 53 30.65 -23.40 -6.48
C GLN A 53 29.27 -22.90 -6.95
N PRO A 54 28.16 -23.52 -6.50
CA PRO A 54 26.82 -23.02 -6.79
C PRO A 54 26.64 -21.63 -6.13
N ARG A 55 26.53 -20.60 -6.96
CA ARG A 55 26.10 -19.26 -6.52
C ARG A 55 24.58 -19.32 -6.31
N VAL A 56 24.13 -19.19 -5.07
CA VAL A 56 22.70 -18.99 -4.75
C VAL A 56 22.46 -17.48 -4.73
N PRO A 57 21.69 -16.91 -5.67
CA PRO A 57 21.40 -15.48 -5.70
C PRO A 57 20.16 -15.25 -4.85
N ILE A 58 20.37 -15.07 -3.54
CA ILE A 58 19.34 -14.45 -2.69
C ILE A 58 19.45 -12.91 -2.77
N GLY A 59 20.53 -12.39 -3.39
CA GLY A 59 20.70 -10.98 -3.74
C GLY A 59 21.80 -10.78 -4.78
N ALA A 60 21.47 -10.83 -6.07
CA ALA A 60 22.37 -10.37 -7.13
C ALA A 60 21.61 -9.37 -8.03
N SER A 61 21.92 -8.08 -7.89
CA SER A 61 21.60 -7.07 -8.90
C SER A 61 22.77 -6.10 -9.07
N GLY A 62 23.69 -6.47 -9.97
CA GLY A 62 24.64 -5.54 -10.56
C GLY A 62 23.98 -4.86 -11.76
N THR A 63 23.63 -3.58 -11.56
CA THR A 63 23.35 -2.51 -12.56
C THR A 63 22.21 -2.63 -13.58
N CYS A 64 21.44 -1.53 -13.62
CA CYS A 64 20.46 -1.06 -14.61
C CYS A 64 19.06 -1.72 -14.63
N TRP A 65 18.26 -1.39 -13.61
CA TRP A 65 16.89 -0.94 -13.88
C TRP A 65 16.94 0.52 -14.38
N PRO A 66 16.06 0.98 -15.29
CA PRO A 66 15.93 2.39 -15.57
C PRO A 66 15.67 3.13 -14.26
N GLN A 67 16.44 4.19 -14.05
CA GLN A 67 16.35 5.10 -12.93
C GLN A 67 14.94 5.67 -12.83
N LEU A 68 14.15 5.21 -11.86
CA LEU A 68 13.00 5.94 -11.33
C LEU A 68 13.14 5.97 -9.81
N ASP A 69 14.21 6.65 -9.37
CA ASP A 69 14.25 7.29 -8.07
C ASP A 69 14.88 8.67 -8.28
N GLY A 70 14.09 9.70 -7.98
CA GLY A 70 14.44 11.08 -8.25
C GLY A 70 13.22 11.91 -8.55
N ALA A 71 12.39 12.18 -7.53
CA ALA A 71 11.82 13.52 -7.46
C ALA A 71 13.01 14.47 -7.22
N SER A 72 13.73 14.80 -8.29
CA SER A 72 14.51 16.02 -8.35
C SER A 72 13.49 17.14 -8.26
N GLY A 73 13.29 17.67 -7.05
CA GLY A 73 12.68 18.97 -6.87
C GLY A 73 13.47 19.95 -7.74
N MET A 74 12.85 20.39 -8.82
CA MET A 74 13.35 21.53 -9.57
C MET A 74 13.22 22.73 -8.62
N LEU A 75 14.35 23.13 -8.05
CA LEU A 75 14.51 24.40 -7.35
C LEU A 75 14.17 25.52 -8.35
N HIS A 76 12.95 26.06 -8.27
CA HIS A 76 12.75 27.44 -8.66
C HIS A 76 13.33 28.30 -7.55
N HIS A 77 14.30 29.13 -7.93
CA HIS A 77 15.01 30.07 -7.07
C HIS A 77 14.04 30.95 -6.26
N THR A 78 13.91 30.68 -4.97
CA THR A 78 13.45 31.68 -4.00
C THR A 78 14.68 32.42 -3.51
N GLY A 79 14.98 33.54 -4.18
CA GLY A 79 15.92 34.53 -3.66
C GLY A 79 15.40 35.08 -2.34
N VAL A 80 16.22 34.94 -1.30
CA VAL A 80 16.05 35.61 -0.01
C VAL A 80 15.96 37.11 -0.22
N VAL A 81 14.85 37.74 0.20
CA VAL A 81 14.84 39.15 0.59
C VAL A 81 14.03 39.28 1.88
N MET A 82 14.72 39.83 2.87
CA MET A 82 14.26 40.15 4.22
C MET A 82 13.01 41.03 4.22
N ALA A 83 12.11 40.79 5.17
CA ALA A 83 11.09 41.77 5.54
C ALA A 83 11.73 43.06 6.09
N PRO A 84 11.20 44.24 5.73
CA PRO A 84 11.21 45.40 6.61
C PRO A 84 9.82 45.57 7.25
N ARG A 85 9.84 45.81 8.56
CA ARG A 85 8.70 46.30 9.34
C ARG A 85 8.34 47.75 8.95
N SER A 86 7.06 48.07 9.16
CA SER A 86 6.45 49.39 9.42
C SER A 86 6.28 50.38 8.25
N GLY A 87 5.03 50.86 8.09
CA GLY A 87 4.68 52.06 7.32
C GLY A 87 3.18 52.16 7.00
N ILE A 88 2.54 53.25 7.43
CA ILE A 88 1.12 53.63 7.33
C ILE A 88 0.72 54.05 5.88
N PRO A 89 -0.58 54.08 5.50
CA PRO A 89 -1.09 53.72 4.18
C PRO A 89 -1.25 54.90 3.20
N GLY A 90 -1.28 54.60 1.90
CA GLY A 90 -1.64 55.58 0.88
C GLY A 90 -1.79 54.94 -0.50
N ASP A 91 -2.97 55.22 -1.09
CA ASP A 91 -3.41 55.02 -2.46
C ASP A 91 -3.93 53.63 -2.91
N GLY A 92 -5.04 53.71 -3.64
CA GLY A 92 -5.93 52.60 -3.90
C GLY A 92 -5.60 51.86 -5.19
N SER A 93 -5.47 50.54 -5.09
CA SER A 93 -5.91 49.57 -6.10
C SER A 93 -5.68 48.15 -5.59
N ASP A 94 -6.64 47.61 -4.83
CA ASP A 94 -6.64 46.18 -4.43
C ASP A 94 -7.96 45.46 -4.79
N ALA A 95 -8.71 45.98 -5.77
CA ALA A 95 -9.89 45.31 -6.29
C ALA A 95 -9.58 44.26 -7.39
N ALA A 96 -8.32 44.09 -7.79
CA ALA A 96 -7.92 43.20 -8.87
C ALA A 96 -7.39 41.83 -8.42
N THR A 97 -7.10 41.64 -7.14
CA THR A 97 -6.37 40.44 -6.66
C THR A 97 -7.28 39.31 -6.16
N ARG A 98 -8.60 39.50 -6.06
CA ARG A 98 -9.54 38.43 -5.67
C ARG A 98 -10.05 37.57 -6.82
N ARG A 99 -9.84 37.96 -8.09
CA ARG A 99 -10.36 37.19 -9.24
C ARG A 99 -9.46 36.06 -9.74
N GLY A 100 -8.35 35.78 -9.04
CA GLY A 100 -7.33 34.83 -9.48
C GLY A 100 -7.06 33.64 -8.55
N VAL A 101 -7.79 33.47 -7.45
CA VAL A 101 -7.50 32.41 -6.43
C VAL A 101 -8.68 31.44 -6.23
N GLU A 102 -9.71 31.51 -7.07
CA GLU A 102 -10.90 30.65 -6.99
C GLU A 102 -11.07 29.75 -8.21
N GLU A 103 -9.96 29.21 -8.74
CA GLU A 103 -9.98 28.16 -9.77
C GLU A 103 -9.59 26.78 -9.22
N THR A 104 -9.52 26.63 -7.89
CA THR A 104 -8.97 25.42 -7.23
C THR A 104 -9.99 24.51 -6.56
N ARG A 105 -11.27 24.49 -6.99
CA ARG A 105 -12.29 23.44 -6.73
C ARG A 105 -13.63 23.79 -7.43
N GLN A 106 -13.77 23.52 -8.73
CA GLN A 106 -15.12 23.51 -9.34
C GLN A 106 -15.89 22.26 -8.91
N PRO A 107 -17.16 22.36 -8.46
CA PRO A 107 -18.01 21.20 -8.20
C PRO A 107 -18.18 20.35 -9.47
N LYS A 108 -18.12 19.03 -9.34
CA LYS A 108 -18.47 18.11 -10.43
C LYS A 108 -19.95 17.74 -10.34
N TRP A 109 -20.75 18.22 -11.27
CA TRP A 109 -22.19 17.95 -11.34
C TRP A 109 -22.49 16.65 -12.08
N THR A 110 -23.63 16.03 -11.76
CA THR A 110 -24.15 14.79 -12.36
C THR A 110 -25.59 15.02 -12.80
N THR A 111 -26.17 14.14 -13.63
CA THR A 111 -27.58 14.25 -14.07
C THR A 111 -28.60 14.32 -12.92
N SER A 112 -28.26 13.74 -11.76
CA SER A 112 -29.06 13.79 -10.54
C SER A 112 -28.80 15.00 -9.64
N SER A 113 -27.85 15.87 -9.98
CA SER A 113 -27.57 17.06 -9.18
C SER A 113 -28.79 17.98 -9.14
N SER A 114 -29.13 18.46 -7.94
CA SER A 114 -30.32 19.28 -7.75
C SER A 114 -30.12 20.69 -8.31
N VAL A 115 -31.22 21.30 -8.77
CA VAL A 115 -31.24 22.70 -9.22
C VAL A 115 -30.84 23.63 -8.07
N GLU A 116 -31.28 23.33 -6.85
CA GLU A 116 -30.96 24.09 -5.64
C GLU A 116 -29.45 24.09 -5.36
N ASP A 117 -28.80 22.93 -5.38
CA ASP A 117 -27.36 22.81 -5.13
C ASP A 117 -26.52 23.54 -6.20
N ILE A 118 -26.95 23.48 -7.47
CA ILE A 118 -26.24 24.13 -8.58
C ILE A 118 -26.39 25.65 -8.53
N LEU A 119 -27.57 26.16 -8.16
CA LEU A 119 -27.83 27.60 -8.09
C LEU A 119 -27.19 28.23 -6.86
N LEU A 120 -27.25 27.56 -5.71
CA LEU A 120 -26.68 28.02 -4.44
C LEU A 120 -25.19 27.70 -4.27
N GLY A 121 -24.63 26.84 -5.13
CA GLY A 121 -23.18 26.75 -5.34
C GLY A 121 -22.36 26.09 -4.22
N GLY A 122 -22.97 25.28 -3.34
CA GLY A 122 -22.23 24.53 -2.30
C GLY A 122 -21.49 25.37 -1.25
N ASP A 123 -21.59 26.69 -1.30
CA ASP A 123 -20.96 27.60 -0.34
C ASP A 123 -21.90 27.84 0.83
N THR A 124 -21.54 27.31 2.00
CA THR A 124 -21.97 27.90 3.28
C THR A 124 -21.27 29.25 3.42
N LEU A 125 -21.83 30.28 2.77
CA LEU A 125 -21.42 31.66 2.97
C LEU A 125 -21.61 32.05 4.44
N SER A 126 -20.86 33.07 4.85
CA SER A 126 -20.73 33.64 6.20
C SER A 126 -22.04 34.25 6.78
N THR A 127 -23.22 33.69 6.50
CA THR A 127 -24.53 34.19 6.94
C THR A 127 -24.79 33.96 8.42
N ASP A 128 -24.13 32.97 9.04
CA ASP A 128 -24.21 32.70 10.49
C ASP A 128 -23.27 33.57 11.33
N MET A 129 -22.41 34.38 10.70
CA MET A 129 -21.55 35.32 11.42
C MET A 129 -22.42 36.37 12.12
N LYS A 130 -22.19 36.59 13.43
CA LYS A 130 -22.90 37.62 14.18
C LYS A 130 -22.35 39.01 13.91
N LEU A 131 -23.18 40.03 14.06
CA LEU A 131 -22.83 41.43 13.87
C LEU A 131 -21.61 41.83 14.73
N ASN A 132 -21.54 41.41 15.98
CA ASN A 132 -20.37 41.70 16.84
C ASN A 132 -19.09 40.99 16.38
N ASP A 133 -19.20 39.80 15.79
CA ASP A 133 -18.04 39.11 15.22
C ASP A 133 -17.53 39.86 13.98
N PHE A 134 -18.45 40.33 13.14
CA PHE A 134 -18.15 41.17 12.00
C PHE A 134 -17.49 42.50 12.42
N LEU A 135 -18.05 43.19 13.42
CA LEU A 135 -17.49 44.45 13.95
C LEU A 135 -16.11 44.27 14.56
N ARG A 136 -15.88 43.18 15.30
CA ARG A 136 -14.57 42.86 15.87
C ARG A 136 -13.51 42.62 14.79
N ASN A 137 -13.89 41.92 13.73
CA ASN A 137 -12.98 41.54 12.65
C ASN A 137 -12.63 42.71 11.71
N TYR A 138 -13.60 43.59 11.41
CA TYR A 138 -13.45 44.59 10.33
C TYR A 138 -13.52 46.06 10.77
N VAL A 139 -14.03 46.35 11.98
CA VAL A 139 -14.12 47.72 12.51
C VAL A 139 -13.15 47.94 13.68
N GLY A 140 -12.88 46.90 14.48
CA GLY A 140 -11.88 46.87 15.56
C GLY A 140 -12.47 46.59 16.95
N GLY A 141 -11.68 46.00 17.85
CA GLY A 141 -12.15 45.35 19.10
C GLY A 141 -12.84 46.20 20.19
N ARG A 142 -13.15 47.48 19.92
CA ARG A 142 -13.99 48.33 20.79
C ARG A 142 -15.39 48.63 20.21
N ALA A 143 -15.65 48.27 18.97
CA ALA A 143 -16.98 48.41 18.36
C ALA A 143 -17.79 47.14 18.63
N ALA A 144 -18.88 47.28 19.38
CA ALA A 144 -19.85 46.23 19.64
C ALA A 144 -21.22 46.86 19.87
N VAL A 145 -22.26 46.18 19.39
CA VAL A 145 -23.65 46.41 19.81
C VAL A 145 -23.93 45.56 21.05
N ASP A 146 -24.96 45.94 21.80
CA ASP A 146 -25.51 45.16 22.90
C ASP A 146 -26.03 43.79 22.44
N GLU A 147 -26.14 42.87 23.40
CA GLU A 147 -26.48 41.46 23.16
C GLU A 147 -27.79 41.30 22.38
N ASP A 148 -28.77 42.17 22.65
CA ASP A 148 -30.10 42.15 22.03
C ASP A 148 -30.10 42.61 20.56
N HIS A 149 -29.08 43.35 20.13
CA HIS A 149 -28.91 43.78 18.73
C HIS A 149 -27.80 43.01 18.00
N ASN A 150 -27.16 42.04 18.65
CA ASN A 150 -26.12 41.17 18.09
C ASN A 150 -26.72 40.02 17.23
N VAL A 151 -27.39 40.42 16.15
CA VAL A 151 -28.04 39.51 15.20
C VAL A 151 -27.04 38.95 14.17
N THR A 152 -27.48 37.95 13.40
CA THR A 152 -26.67 37.46 12.27
C THR A 152 -26.53 38.55 11.21
N MET A 153 -25.44 38.52 10.46
CA MET A 153 -25.21 39.51 9.40
C MET A 153 -26.31 39.47 8.32
N GLN A 154 -26.96 38.32 8.11
CA GLN A 154 -28.13 38.22 7.24
C GLN A 154 -29.30 39.11 7.72
N VAL A 155 -29.61 39.09 9.02
CA VAL A 155 -30.68 39.91 9.61
C VAL A 155 -30.27 41.38 9.63
N PHE A 156 -29.01 41.65 9.97
CA PHE A 156 -28.49 43.01 10.00
C PHE A 156 -28.52 43.69 8.62
N VAL A 157 -28.11 43.01 7.54
CA VAL A 157 -28.08 43.59 6.18
C VAL A 157 -29.47 43.99 5.67
N GLN A 158 -30.53 43.31 6.12
CA GLN A 158 -31.91 43.57 5.71
C GLN A 158 -32.47 44.84 6.35
N GLU A 159 -32.24 45.04 7.65
CA GLU A 159 -32.75 46.20 8.40
C GLU A 159 -31.65 46.79 9.32
N PRO A 160 -30.55 47.31 8.76
CA PRO A 160 -29.39 47.68 9.56
C PRO A 160 -29.70 48.84 10.53
N ASP A 161 -30.63 49.73 10.15
CA ASP A 161 -31.07 50.89 10.96
C ASP A 161 -31.77 50.47 12.26
N ALA A 162 -32.31 49.24 12.32
CA ALA A 162 -32.95 48.70 13.52
C ALA A 162 -31.94 48.26 14.59
N TYR A 163 -30.70 47.93 14.18
CA TYR A 163 -29.71 47.30 15.05
C TYR A 163 -28.50 48.18 15.36
N VAL A 164 -28.21 49.19 14.54
CA VAL A 164 -27.13 50.15 14.78
C VAL A 164 -27.68 51.57 14.65
N GLN A 165 -27.93 52.22 15.80
CA GLN A 165 -28.42 53.60 15.83
C GLN A 165 -27.32 54.68 15.80
N ASP A 166 -26.06 54.30 16.06
CA ASP A 166 -24.92 55.21 15.93
C ASP A 166 -24.61 55.47 14.44
N GLN A 167 -25.01 56.64 13.96
CA GLN A 167 -24.82 57.03 12.56
C GLN A 167 -23.35 57.06 12.11
N ARG A 168 -22.40 57.24 13.03
CA ARG A 168 -20.97 57.20 12.70
C ARG A 168 -20.50 55.77 12.47
N LEU A 169 -20.91 54.84 13.32
CA LEU A 169 -20.63 53.41 13.17
C LEU A 169 -21.32 52.84 11.93
N PHE A 170 -22.58 53.22 11.73
CA PHE A 170 -23.37 52.87 10.55
C PHE A 170 -22.68 53.25 9.23
N ARG A 171 -22.17 54.48 9.14
CA ARG A 171 -21.43 54.97 7.97
C ARG A 171 -20.10 54.24 7.74
N ILE A 172 -19.46 53.77 8.81
CA ILE A 172 -18.23 52.97 8.71
C ILE A 172 -18.55 51.59 8.14
N ILE A 173 -19.56 50.90 8.68
CA ILE A 173 -19.97 49.56 8.23
C ILE A 173 -20.36 49.58 6.74
N PHE A 174 -21.17 50.55 6.32
CA PHE A 174 -21.61 50.65 4.92
C PHE A 174 -20.47 50.93 3.94
N ASN A 175 -19.37 51.52 4.38
CA ASN A 175 -18.22 51.79 3.53
C ASN A 175 -17.22 50.61 3.49
N LEU A 176 -17.43 49.54 4.27
CA LEU A 176 -16.61 48.34 4.20
C LEU A 176 -16.90 47.54 2.93
N THR A 177 -15.83 47.08 2.28
CA THR A 177 -15.93 46.27 1.05
C THR A 177 -16.62 44.94 1.36
N GLU A 178 -16.31 44.36 2.51
CA GLU A 178 -16.83 43.09 3.01
C GLU A 178 -18.35 43.15 3.28
N TYR A 179 -18.85 44.29 3.78
CA TYR A 179 -20.30 44.49 3.96
C TYR A 179 -21.02 44.65 2.62
N GLN A 180 -20.43 45.38 1.67
CA GLN A 180 -21.00 45.58 0.33
C GLN A 180 -21.01 44.28 -0.49
N GLU A 181 -19.97 43.45 -0.36
CA GLU A 181 -19.92 42.10 -0.96
C GLU A 181 -20.98 41.19 -0.34
N MET A 182 -21.07 41.11 0.99
CA MET A 182 -22.06 40.28 1.67
C MET A 182 -23.50 40.70 1.37
N LYS A 183 -23.75 42.02 1.28
CA LYS A 183 -25.05 42.55 0.87
C LYS A 183 -25.41 42.16 -0.56
N ARG A 184 -24.46 42.26 -1.48
CA ARG A 184 -24.65 41.87 -2.87
C ARG A 184 -24.90 40.36 -3.00
N GLU A 185 -24.19 39.53 -2.24
CA GLU A 185 -24.40 38.08 -2.20
C GLU A 185 -25.79 37.71 -1.68
N LEU A 186 -26.27 38.38 -0.62
CA LEU A 186 -27.62 38.20 -0.08
C LEU A 186 -28.71 38.61 -1.07
N ASP A 187 -28.52 39.71 -1.80
CA ASP A 187 -29.44 40.16 -2.85
C ASP A 187 -29.46 39.18 -4.04
N GLU A 188 -28.30 38.69 -4.47
CA GLU A 188 -28.18 37.65 -5.52
C GLU A 188 -28.80 36.32 -5.08
N MET A 189 -28.60 35.91 -3.82
CA MET A 189 -29.19 34.69 -3.24
C MET A 189 -30.72 34.77 -3.20
N LYS A 190 -31.29 35.92 -2.85
CA LYS A 190 -32.74 36.12 -2.85
C LYS A 190 -33.36 35.90 -4.23
N ILE A 191 -32.73 36.43 -5.28
CA ILE A 191 -33.15 36.23 -6.68
C ILE A 191 -33.09 34.74 -7.04
N LEU A 192 -32.03 34.05 -6.64
CA LEU A 192 -31.86 32.62 -6.92
C LEU A 192 -32.89 31.74 -6.16
N LEU A 193 -33.23 32.07 -4.91
CA LEU A 193 -34.27 31.36 -4.15
C LEU A 193 -35.67 31.52 -4.76
N GLU A 194 -35.99 32.70 -5.30
CA GLU A 194 -37.25 32.93 -6.02
C GLU A 194 -37.33 32.07 -7.29
N ASP A 195 -36.23 31.98 -8.04
CA ASP A 195 -36.12 31.10 -9.23
C ASP A 195 -36.19 29.61 -8.85
N ILE A 196 -35.55 29.17 -7.75
CA ILE A 196 -35.64 27.80 -7.23
C ILE A 196 -37.08 27.46 -6.85
N THR A 197 -37.74 28.35 -6.11
CA THR A 197 -39.13 28.18 -5.70
C THR A 197 -40.03 28.03 -6.92
N LYS A 198 -39.84 28.88 -7.93
CA LYS A 198 -40.56 28.80 -9.19
C LYS A 198 -40.32 27.49 -9.94
N LEU A 199 -39.05 27.08 -10.08
CA LEU A 199 -38.69 25.81 -10.73
C LEU A 199 -39.28 24.60 -10.01
N HIS A 200 -39.31 24.60 -8.68
CA HIS A 200 -39.97 23.55 -7.89
C HIS A 200 -41.49 23.52 -8.10
N HIS A 201 -42.15 24.67 -8.22
CA HIS A 201 -43.58 24.74 -8.58
C HIS A 201 -43.85 24.19 -10.00
N GLU A 202 -42.89 24.36 -10.91
CA GLU A 202 -42.93 23.79 -12.26
C GLU A 202 -42.34 22.37 -12.34
N SER A 203 -42.11 21.72 -11.18
CA SER A 203 -41.62 20.34 -11.03
C SER A 203 -40.21 20.06 -11.58
N VAL A 204 -39.34 21.07 -11.61
CA VAL A 204 -37.95 20.97 -12.06
C VAL A 204 -37.02 20.98 -10.84
N PHE A 205 -36.55 19.81 -10.43
CA PHE A 205 -35.74 19.61 -9.22
C PHE A 205 -34.30 19.22 -9.52
N SER A 206 -34.02 18.63 -10.69
CA SER A 206 -32.68 18.15 -11.08
C SER A 206 -32.18 18.77 -12.38
N ILE A 207 -30.87 18.67 -12.63
CA ILE A 207 -30.27 19.11 -13.89
C ILE A 207 -30.78 18.29 -15.08
N GLU A 208 -31.13 17.01 -14.88
CA GLU A 208 -31.80 16.19 -15.88
C GLU A 208 -33.19 16.73 -16.23
N GLN A 209 -33.97 17.18 -15.25
CA GLN A 209 -35.28 17.78 -15.50
C GLN A 209 -35.13 19.18 -16.14
N TRP A 210 -34.12 19.94 -15.73
CA TRP A 210 -33.77 21.21 -16.36
C TRP A 210 -33.39 21.03 -17.84
N ARG A 211 -32.74 19.91 -18.20
CA ARG A 211 -32.41 19.58 -19.60
C ARG A 211 -33.65 19.66 -20.49
N ASP A 212 -34.75 19.06 -20.05
CA ASP A 212 -35.96 18.85 -20.83
C ASP A 212 -37.05 19.92 -20.59
N TYR A 213 -36.76 20.93 -19.76
CA TYR A 213 -37.68 22.01 -19.38
C TYR A 213 -37.76 23.13 -20.43
N GLU A 214 -38.98 23.51 -20.84
CA GLU A 214 -39.24 24.52 -21.88
C GLU A 214 -39.31 25.96 -21.33
N GLY A 215 -39.74 26.13 -20.07
CA GLY A 215 -39.92 27.43 -19.41
C GLY A 215 -38.63 28.16 -19.03
N LYS A 216 -37.51 27.90 -19.70
CA LYS A 216 -36.18 28.45 -19.35
C LYS A 216 -36.14 29.97 -19.42
N ASP A 217 -36.96 30.58 -20.27
CA ASP A 217 -37.06 32.03 -20.43
C ASP A 217 -37.82 32.72 -19.28
N THR A 218 -38.51 31.95 -18.44
CA THR A 218 -39.22 32.47 -17.27
C THR A 218 -38.32 32.59 -16.04
N VAL A 219 -37.11 32.03 -16.10
CA VAL A 219 -36.08 32.04 -15.05
C VAL A 219 -35.11 33.19 -15.28
N THR A 220 -34.60 33.80 -14.20
CA THR A 220 -33.66 34.92 -14.31
C THR A 220 -32.40 34.51 -15.09
N SER A 221 -31.82 35.47 -15.82
CA SER A 221 -30.63 35.25 -16.65
C SER A 221 -29.45 34.66 -15.88
N LEU A 222 -29.31 35.00 -14.59
CA LEU A 222 -28.29 34.48 -13.68
C LEU A 222 -28.49 32.98 -13.40
N ALA A 223 -29.67 32.56 -12.97
CA ALA A 223 -29.98 31.16 -12.68
C ALA A 223 -29.90 30.29 -13.93
N ARG A 224 -30.47 30.75 -15.05
CA ARG A 224 -30.38 30.07 -16.35
C ARG A 224 -28.93 29.89 -16.80
N GLY A 225 -28.08 30.89 -16.59
CA GLY A 225 -26.65 30.83 -16.91
C GLY A 225 -25.91 29.74 -16.12
N LYS A 226 -26.15 29.66 -14.81
CA LYS A 226 -25.55 28.64 -13.93
C LYS A 226 -26.00 27.22 -14.29
N LEU A 227 -27.31 27.01 -14.49
CA LEU A 227 -27.85 25.69 -14.85
C LEU A 227 -27.40 25.24 -16.24
N ASN A 228 -27.33 26.12 -17.23
CA ASN A 228 -26.83 25.76 -18.57
C ASN A 228 -25.33 25.45 -18.57
N ALA A 229 -24.53 26.13 -17.73
CA ALA A 229 -23.12 25.82 -17.54
C ALA A 229 -22.95 24.41 -16.93
N ALA A 230 -23.73 24.09 -15.89
CA ALA A 230 -23.72 22.76 -15.27
C ALA A 230 -24.18 21.65 -16.23
N LEU A 231 -25.25 21.89 -17.01
CA LEU A 231 -25.71 20.94 -18.03
C LEU A 231 -24.65 20.71 -19.11
N THR A 232 -23.97 21.76 -19.54
CA THR A 232 -22.86 21.66 -20.51
C THR A 232 -21.70 20.84 -19.96
N GLN A 233 -21.38 21.00 -18.68
CA GLN A 233 -20.35 20.21 -18.00
C GLN A 233 -20.74 18.71 -17.93
N VAL A 234 -21.97 18.41 -17.50
CA VAL A 234 -22.48 17.02 -17.41
C VAL A 234 -22.43 16.33 -18.79
N LEU A 235 -22.90 16.99 -19.84
CA LEU A 235 -22.88 16.44 -21.21
C LEU A 235 -21.46 16.27 -21.75
N ARG A 236 -20.53 17.18 -21.42
CA ARG A 236 -19.11 17.02 -21.77
C ARG A 236 -18.44 15.87 -21.04
N ASP A 237 -18.78 15.66 -19.77
CA ASP A 237 -18.25 14.55 -18.98
C ASP A 237 -18.83 13.21 -19.45
N GLU A 238 -20.12 13.14 -19.80
CA GLU A 238 -20.73 11.96 -20.46
C GLU A 238 -20.05 11.65 -21.80
N ARG A 239 -19.76 12.68 -22.61
CA ARG A 239 -19.01 12.56 -23.86
C ARG A 239 -17.57 12.15 -23.63
N ARG A 240 -16.90 12.67 -22.61
CA ARG A 240 -15.52 12.26 -22.25
C ARG A 240 -15.48 10.82 -21.80
N VAL A 241 -16.45 10.36 -21.01
CA VAL A 241 -16.61 8.94 -20.63
C VAL A 241 -16.92 8.07 -21.86
N ALA A 242 -17.74 8.57 -22.79
CA ALA A 242 -18.04 7.87 -24.05
C ALA A 242 -16.84 7.85 -25.02
N GLU A 243 -16.07 8.94 -25.12
CA GLU A 243 -14.84 9.04 -25.92
C GLU A 243 -13.71 8.22 -25.30
N GLU A 244 -13.60 8.16 -23.97
CA GLU A 244 -12.67 7.26 -23.26
C GLU A 244 -13.07 5.80 -23.46
N ARG A 245 -14.37 5.47 -23.53
CA ARG A 245 -14.85 4.16 -23.99
C ARG A 245 -14.51 3.91 -25.45
N LEU A 246 -14.60 4.94 -26.30
CA LEU A 246 -14.30 4.87 -27.74
C LEU A 246 -12.79 4.71 -28.02
N ILE A 247 -11.93 5.27 -27.16
CA ILE A 247 -10.47 5.08 -27.15
C ILE A 247 -10.13 3.67 -26.67
N ARG A 248 -10.73 3.19 -25.58
CA ARG A 248 -10.59 1.78 -25.14
C ARG A 248 -11.12 0.78 -26.17
N ALA A 249 -12.17 1.16 -26.90
CA ALA A 249 -12.74 0.41 -28.03
C ALA A 249 -11.84 0.43 -29.28
N GLN A 250 -11.12 1.53 -29.54
CA GLN A 250 -10.13 1.60 -30.61
C GLN A 250 -8.88 0.77 -30.30
N GLU A 251 -8.59 0.51 -29.03
CA GLU A 251 -7.56 -0.45 -28.56
C GLU A 251 -8.12 -1.87 -28.36
N MET A 252 -9.39 -2.12 -28.69
CA MET A 252 -10.02 -3.42 -28.52
C MET A 252 -9.37 -4.44 -29.44
N LYS A 253 -8.67 -5.39 -28.84
CA LYS A 253 -8.01 -6.49 -29.52
C LYS A 253 -9.02 -7.60 -29.79
N PHE A 254 -9.27 -7.90 -31.06
CA PHE A 254 -10.22 -8.94 -31.46
C PHE A 254 -9.67 -10.35 -31.26
N THR A 255 -10.57 -11.30 -30.98
CA THR A 255 -10.28 -12.73 -30.85
C THR A 255 -11.17 -13.52 -31.80
N PHE A 256 -10.86 -14.79 -32.07
CA PHE A 256 -11.70 -15.62 -32.96
C PHE A 256 -13.15 -15.79 -32.46
N SER A 257 -13.39 -15.68 -31.15
CA SER A 257 -14.72 -15.74 -30.53
C SER A 257 -15.48 -14.41 -30.52
N THR A 258 -14.84 -13.30 -30.88
CA THR A 258 -15.51 -11.99 -30.91
C THR A 258 -16.68 -12.03 -31.89
N THR A 259 -17.83 -11.50 -31.47
CA THR A 259 -19.04 -11.49 -32.28
C THR A 259 -18.93 -10.50 -33.43
N ILE A 260 -19.62 -10.76 -34.53
CA ILE A 260 -19.64 -9.85 -35.69
C ILE A 260 -20.14 -8.45 -35.29
N GLU A 261 -21.10 -8.38 -34.38
CA GLU A 261 -21.63 -7.12 -33.87
C GLU A 261 -20.56 -6.33 -33.09
N GLU A 262 -19.81 -6.98 -32.20
CA GLU A 262 -18.73 -6.34 -31.46
C GLU A 262 -17.62 -5.84 -32.38
N VAL A 263 -17.32 -6.54 -33.48
CA VAL A 263 -16.31 -6.11 -34.45
C VAL A 263 -16.74 -4.87 -35.22
N LEU A 264 -17.98 -4.86 -35.73
CA LEU A 264 -18.47 -3.77 -36.58
C LEU A 264 -18.73 -2.49 -35.79
N PHE A 265 -19.18 -2.61 -34.54
CA PHE A 265 -19.49 -1.45 -33.71
C PHE A 265 -18.44 -1.14 -32.66
N LYS A 266 -17.42 -2.00 -32.49
CA LYS A 266 -16.29 -1.85 -31.56
C LYS A 266 -16.72 -1.54 -30.12
N GLY A 267 -17.91 -1.94 -29.69
CA GLY A 267 -18.45 -1.56 -28.37
C GLY A 267 -18.69 -0.05 -28.18
N GLY A 268 -18.73 0.73 -29.26
CA GLY A 268 -19.04 2.16 -29.25
C GLY A 268 -20.53 2.46 -29.01
N VAL A 269 -20.81 3.69 -28.55
CA VAL A 269 -22.19 4.20 -28.40
C VAL A 269 -22.83 4.35 -29.78
N ARG A 270 -24.02 3.77 -29.97
CA ARG A 270 -24.74 3.80 -31.25
C ARG A 270 -25.31 5.19 -31.52
N VAL A 271 -24.76 5.90 -32.51
CA VAL A 271 -25.23 7.26 -32.82
C VAL A 271 -26.63 7.26 -33.42
N LYS A 272 -27.05 6.17 -34.07
CA LYS A 272 -28.42 6.01 -34.58
C LYS A 272 -29.49 6.01 -33.49
N GLU A 273 -29.10 5.70 -32.25
CA GLU A 273 -29.96 5.66 -31.05
C GLU A 273 -29.90 6.96 -30.23
N MET A 274 -29.18 7.98 -30.70
CA MET A 274 -29.21 9.32 -30.13
C MET A 274 -30.54 10.01 -30.47
N LYS A 275 -31.08 10.81 -29.55
CA LYS A 275 -32.28 11.63 -29.83
C LYS A 275 -31.91 12.88 -30.65
N LEU A 276 -32.87 13.35 -31.44
CA LEU A 276 -32.72 14.53 -32.29
C LEU A 276 -32.32 15.75 -31.47
N ASN A 277 -33.03 16.08 -30.39
CA ASN A 277 -32.70 17.28 -29.59
C ASN A 277 -31.32 17.24 -28.93
N ASP A 278 -30.81 16.05 -28.59
CA ASP A 278 -29.46 15.89 -28.05
C ASP A 278 -28.41 16.26 -29.11
N PHE A 279 -28.62 15.77 -30.34
CA PHE A 279 -27.77 16.12 -31.49
C PHE A 279 -27.83 17.62 -31.81
N LEU A 280 -29.03 18.21 -31.85
CA LEU A 280 -29.20 19.64 -32.17
C LEU A 280 -28.56 20.55 -31.12
N THR A 281 -28.71 20.20 -29.84
CA THR A 281 -28.14 20.95 -28.72
C THR A 281 -26.62 20.86 -28.70
N MET A 282 -26.07 19.67 -28.97
CA MET A 282 -24.64 19.40 -28.85
C MET A 282 -23.82 19.89 -30.06
N GLU A 283 -24.33 19.69 -31.28
CA GLU A 283 -23.55 19.88 -32.50
C GLU A 283 -24.00 21.09 -33.34
N LEU A 284 -25.17 21.65 -33.02
CA LEU A 284 -25.79 22.74 -33.79
C LEU A 284 -26.23 23.92 -32.92
N ASP A 285 -25.70 24.06 -31.69
CA ASP A 285 -25.97 25.14 -30.73
C ASP A 285 -27.47 25.31 -30.38
N GLY A 286 -28.24 24.22 -30.41
CA GLY A 286 -29.69 24.27 -30.17
C GLY A 286 -30.51 24.83 -31.35
N ARG A 287 -29.90 25.02 -32.53
CA ARG A 287 -30.65 25.41 -33.74
C ARG A 287 -31.57 24.27 -34.18
N GLY A 288 -32.85 24.59 -34.34
CA GLY A 288 -33.88 23.65 -34.84
C GLY A 288 -34.45 22.69 -33.80
N VAL A 289 -34.19 22.91 -32.51
CA VAL A 289 -34.77 22.12 -31.40
C VAL A 289 -36.28 22.01 -31.55
N VAL A 290 -36.80 20.79 -31.43
CA VAL A 290 -38.22 20.48 -31.58
C VAL A 290 -38.85 20.16 -30.22
N ASP A 291 -40.17 20.25 -30.11
CA ASP A 291 -40.91 19.86 -28.91
C ASP A 291 -40.48 18.46 -28.41
N THR A 292 -40.40 18.25 -27.09
CA THR A 292 -39.88 17.02 -26.48
C THR A 292 -40.61 15.75 -26.97
N ASN A 293 -41.92 15.85 -27.23
CA ASN A 293 -42.73 14.75 -27.77
C ASN A 293 -42.41 14.38 -29.24
N ARG A 294 -41.65 15.22 -29.95
CA ARG A 294 -41.20 15.04 -31.34
C ARG A 294 -39.72 14.69 -31.46
N SER A 295 -38.99 14.67 -30.35
CA SER A 295 -37.58 14.29 -30.31
C SER A 295 -37.41 12.78 -30.58
N VAL A 296 -37.26 12.43 -31.86
CA VAL A 296 -37.08 11.06 -32.33
C VAL A 296 -35.62 10.64 -32.36
N LEU A 297 -35.37 9.34 -32.48
CA LEU A 297 -34.03 8.82 -32.71
C LEU A 297 -33.49 9.26 -34.07
N LEU A 298 -32.18 9.47 -34.18
CA LEU A 298 -31.56 9.91 -35.43
C LEU A 298 -31.82 8.95 -36.60
N LYS A 299 -31.92 7.64 -36.33
CA LYS A 299 -32.31 6.65 -37.36
C LYS A 299 -33.69 6.91 -37.99
N GLU A 300 -34.62 7.51 -37.25
CA GLU A 300 -35.95 7.86 -37.77
C GLU A 300 -35.94 9.26 -38.38
N PHE A 301 -35.18 10.20 -37.80
CA PHE A 301 -35.03 11.54 -38.33
C PHE A 301 -34.43 11.56 -39.75
N PHE A 302 -33.30 10.88 -39.97
CA PHE A 302 -32.60 10.90 -41.27
C PHE A 302 -33.32 10.13 -42.39
N LYS A 303 -34.42 9.43 -42.09
CA LYS A 303 -35.32 8.88 -43.12
C LYS A 303 -36.16 9.97 -43.79
N ASP A 304 -36.63 10.95 -43.00
CA ASP A 304 -37.40 12.08 -43.52
C ASP A 304 -37.24 13.34 -42.62
N PRO A 305 -36.13 14.09 -42.76
CA PRO A 305 -35.84 15.25 -41.91
C PRO A 305 -36.90 16.35 -41.96
N LYS A 306 -37.62 16.47 -43.09
CA LYS A 306 -38.65 17.50 -43.33
C LYS A 306 -39.88 17.29 -42.46
N LYS A 307 -40.14 16.06 -42.04
CA LYS A 307 -41.25 15.70 -41.14
C LYS A 307 -41.06 16.26 -39.73
N TYR A 308 -39.81 16.31 -39.28
CA TYR A 308 -39.45 16.69 -37.91
C TYR A 308 -39.02 18.15 -37.82
N ILE A 309 -38.43 18.71 -38.88
CA ILE A 309 -38.07 20.14 -38.98
C ILE A 309 -38.85 20.73 -40.18
N PRO A 310 -40.07 21.26 -39.94
CA PRO A 310 -40.93 21.77 -41.02
C PRO A 310 -40.42 23.08 -41.62
N ASP A 311 -39.63 23.85 -40.85
CA ASP A 311 -39.02 25.08 -41.32
C ASP A 311 -37.91 24.77 -42.34
N LYS A 312 -38.20 25.09 -43.60
CA LYS A 312 -37.31 24.85 -44.73
C LYS A 312 -36.03 25.70 -44.68
N GLY A 313 -36.06 26.87 -44.04
CA GLY A 313 -34.89 27.73 -43.87
C GLY A 313 -33.92 27.12 -42.87
N VAL A 314 -34.43 26.78 -41.69
CA VAL A 314 -33.65 26.17 -40.59
C VAL A 314 -33.06 24.82 -41.02
N LEU A 315 -33.84 23.95 -41.67
CA LEU A 315 -33.33 22.66 -42.14
C LEU A 315 -32.22 22.83 -43.20
N LYS A 316 -32.34 23.83 -44.09
CA LYS A 316 -31.32 24.11 -45.12
C LYS A 316 -30.02 24.63 -44.50
N GLU A 317 -30.11 25.48 -43.49
CA GLU A 317 -28.94 25.95 -42.74
C GLU A 317 -28.24 24.80 -42.01
N MET A 318 -29.01 23.90 -41.38
CA MET A 318 -28.45 22.71 -40.74
C MET A 318 -27.74 21.80 -41.74
N GLN A 319 -28.35 21.55 -42.90
CA GLN A 319 -27.79 20.68 -43.96
C GLN A 319 -26.49 21.22 -44.57
N ILE A 320 -26.20 22.52 -44.42
CA ILE A 320 -24.93 23.14 -44.86
C ILE A 320 -23.79 22.84 -43.87
N THR A 321 -24.10 22.44 -42.62
CA THR A 321 -23.08 22.20 -41.60
C THR A 321 -22.35 20.86 -41.78
N ASP A 322 -21.04 20.87 -41.55
CA ASP A 322 -20.22 19.66 -41.52
C ASP A 322 -20.65 18.68 -40.42
N ALA A 323 -21.28 19.18 -39.34
CA ALA A 323 -21.80 18.34 -38.27
C ALA A 323 -22.99 17.50 -38.73
N TYR A 324 -23.95 18.11 -39.46
CA TYR A 324 -25.10 17.40 -40.03
C TYR A 324 -24.66 16.33 -41.03
N ALA A 325 -23.76 16.68 -41.97
CA ALA A 325 -23.29 15.74 -42.99
C ALA A 325 -22.52 14.55 -42.39
N ARG A 326 -21.73 14.77 -41.33
CA ARG A 326 -21.02 13.69 -40.61
C ARG A 326 -21.99 12.78 -39.87
N MET A 327 -22.97 13.35 -39.19
CA MET A 327 -23.94 12.59 -38.41
C MET A 327 -24.87 11.78 -39.32
N GLU A 328 -25.35 12.37 -40.41
CA GLU A 328 -26.18 11.67 -41.40
C GLU A 328 -25.45 10.44 -41.95
N ARG A 329 -24.17 10.60 -42.32
CA ARG A 329 -23.35 9.49 -42.83
C ARG A 329 -23.19 8.39 -41.78
N ALA A 330 -22.81 8.74 -40.55
CA ALA A 330 -22.59 7.77 -39.48
C ALA A 330 -23.85 6.96 -39.16
N VAL A 331 -25.02 7.60 -39.12
CA VAL A 331 -26.30 6.92 -38.87
C VAL A 331 -26.66 5.98 -40.01
N ARG A 332 -26.40 6.37 -41.27
CA ARG A 332 -26.60 5.49 -42.44
C ARG A 332 -25.66 4.28 -42.41
N ASP A 333 -24.37 4.50 -42.16
CA ASP A 333 -23.38 3.44 -42.06
C ASP A 333 -23.75 2.42 -40.95
N GLU A 334 -24.22 2.87 -39.78
CA GLU A 334 -24.67 1.99 -38.69
C GLU A 334 -25.94 1.18 -39.03
N MET A 335 -26.82 1.72 -39.88
CA MET A 335 -28.01 1.03 -40.35
C MET A 335 -27.65 -0.07 -41.36
N ASP A 336 -26.74 0.21 -42.28
CA ASP A 336 -26.25 -0.75 -43.27
C ASP A 336 -25.52 -1.92 -42.60
N MET A 337 -24.68 -1.64 -41.60
CA MET A 337 -24.02 -2.69 -40.79
C MET A 337 -25.01 -3.59 -40.04
N GLU A 338 -26.12 -3.04 -39.53
CA GLU A 338 -27.16 -3.83 -38.85
C GLU A 338 -27.89 -4.76 -39.81
N GLU A 339 -28.11 -4.31 -41.05
CA GLU A 339 -28.68 -5.14 -42.10
C GLU A 339 -27.72 -6.29 -42.47
N ASP A 340 -26.44 -5.99 -42.60
CA ASP A 340 -25.41 -7.00 -42.90
C ASP A 340 -25.30 -8.04 -41.79
N ILE A 341 -25.35 -7.65 -40.52
CA ILE A 341 -25.39 -8.59 -39.39
C ILE A 341 -26.59 -9.53 -39.48
N LYS A 342 -27.78 -9.00 -39.81
CA LYS A 342 -28.98 -9.83 -39.98
C LYS A 342 -28.81 -10.85 -41.12
N LYS A 343 -28.15 -10.46 -42.22
CA LYS A 343 -27.82 -11.38 -43.33
C LYS A 343 -26.81 -12.45 -42.89
N LEU A 344 -25.76 -12.07 -42.16
CA LEU A 344 -24.74 -13.00 -41.66
C LEU A 344 -25.32 -13.99 -40.64
N TYR A 345 -26.16 -13.53 -39.73
CA TYR A 345 -26.80 -14.40 -38.72
C TYR A 345 -27.75 -15.41 -39.37
N LYS A 346 -28.49 -15.01 -40.41
CA LYS A 346 -29.33 -15.95 -41.20
C LYS A 346 -28.51 -17.05 -41.86
N ASN A 347 -27.23 -16.80 -42.15
CA ASN A 347 -26.30 -17.76 -42.73
C ASN A 347 -25.41 -18.46 -41.67
N GLY A 348 -25.71 -18.32 -40.37
CA GLY A 348 -24.97 -18.98 -39.28
C GLY A 348 -23.62 -18.35 -38.93
N VAL A 349 -23.33 -17.15 -39.44
CA VAL A 349 -22.06 -16.43 -39.21
C VAL A 349 -22.22 -15.47 -38.03
N HIS A 350 -21.88 -15.93 -36.84
CA HIS A 350 -22.06 -15.17 -35.59
C HIS A 350 -20.76 -14.63 -34.98
N THR A 351 -19.60 -15.16 -35.38
CA THR A 351 -18.28 -14.82 -34.82
C THR A 351 -17.22 -14.64 -35.92
N LEU A 352 -16.09 -14.02 -35.59
CA LEU A 352 -14.95 -13.88 -36.51
C LEU A 352 -14.42 -15.22 -37.04
N LEU A 353 -14.43 -16.27 -36.20
CA LEU A 353 -14.09 -17.62 -36.66
C LEU A 353 -15.05 -18.10 -37.75
N LYS A 354 -16.36 -17.97 -37.51
CA LYS A 354 -17.38 -18.37 -38.47
C LYS A 354 -17.37 -17.52 -39.73
N TRP A 355 -16.94 -16.26 -39.64
CA TRP A 355 -16.69 -15.40 -40.79
C TRP A 355 -15.52 -15.91 -41.65
N SER A 356 -14.45 -16.40 -41.03
CA SER A 356 -13.32 -16.99 -41.77
C SER A 356 -13.68 -18.29 -42.50
N GLU A 357 -14.64 -19.05 -41.96
CA GLU A 357 -15.15 -20.30 -42.53
C GLU A 357 -16.27 -20.08 -43.58
N ALA A 358 -16.77 -18.85 -43.71
CA ALA A 358 -17.91 -18.55 -44.57
C ALA A 358 -17.57 -18.70 -46.06
N ALA A 359 -18.49 -19.29 -46.83
CA ALA A 359 -18.36 -19.40 -48.28
C ALA A 359 -18.33 -18.02 -48.95
N ALA A 360 -17.65 -17.91 -50.10
CA ALA A 360 -17.54 -16.65 -50.85
C ALA A 360 -18.91 -16.03 -51.20
N GLU A 361 -19.92 -16.88 -51.47
CA GLU A 361 -21.29 -16.46 -51.71
C GLU A 361 -21.92 -15.77 -50.50
N VAL A 362 -21.66 -16.26 -49.28
CA VAL A 362 -22.13 -15.64 -48.03
C VAL A 362 -21.40 -14.32 -47.79
N LYS A 363 -20.08 -14.27 -48.00
CA LYS A 363 -19.28 -13.05 -47.89
C LYS A 363 -19.68 -11.97 -48.90
N ALA A 364 -20.21 -12.35 -50.07
CA ALA A 364 -20.71 -11.43 -51.09
C ALA A 364 -22.09 -10.82 -50.75
N THR A 365 -22.79 -11.32 -49.72
CA THR A 365 -24.11 -10.79 -49.33
C THR A 365 -24.07 -9.52 -48.47
N VAL A 366 -22.90 -9.18 -47.93
CA VAL A 366 -22.68 -7.99 -47.08
C VAL A 366 -22.00 -6.87 -47.85
N HIS A 367 -22.12 -5.62 -47.36
CA HIS A 367 -21.47 -4.48 -47.97
C HIS A 367 -19.94 -4.60 -47.92
N GLY A 368 -19.26 -4.03 -48.92
CA GLY A 368 -17.80 -4.14 -49.07
C GLY A 368 -17.01 -3.61 -47.86
N ILE A 369 -17.51 -2.55 -47.21
CA ILE A 369 -16.91 -2.00 -45.99
C ILE A 369 -17.01 -3.01 -44.84
N THR A 370 -18.19 -3.60 -44.63
CA THR A 370 -18.41 -4.64 -43.61
C THR A 370 -17.46 -5.82 -43.84
N ASN A 371 -17.31 -6.26 -45.09
CA ASN A 371 -16.42 -7.35 -45.46
C ASN A 371 -14.95 -7.03 -45.14
N GLU A 372 -14.47 -5.86 -45.56
CA GLU A 372 -13.10 -5.40 -45.30
C GLU A 372 -12.80 -5.27 -43.80
N PHE A 373 -13.74 -4.73 -43.02
CA PHE A 373 -13.59 -4.61 -41.56
C PHE A 373 -13.49 -5.98 -40.87
N LEU A 374 -14.31 -6.95 -41.27
CA LEU A 374 -14.29 -8.29 -40.69
C LEU A 374 -13.02 -9.06 -41.07
N ASP A 375 -12.53 -8.90 -42.30
CA ASP A 375 -11.26 -9.50 -42.75
C ASP A 375 -10.06 -8.87 -42.03
N VAL A 376 -10.02 -7.54 -41.85
CA VAL A 376 -8.98 -6.85 -41.08
C VAL A 376 -9.00 -7.28 -39.60
N ALA A 377 -10.18 -7.36 -38.98
CA ALA A 377 -10.31 -7.78 -37.59
C ALA A 377 -9.92 -9.26 -37.38
N PHE A 378 -10.25 -10.13 -38.35
CA PHE A 378 -9.78 -11.51 -38.35
C PHE A 378 -8.25 -11.59 -38.47
N GLU A 379 -7.65 -10.78 -39.34
CA GLU A 379 -6.20 -10.74 -39.52
C GLU A 379 -5.50 -10.18 -38.28
N GLU A 380 -6.06 -9.16 -37.62
CA GLU A 380 -5.58 -8.67 -36.32
C GLU A 380 -5.67 -9.74 -35.23
N ALA A 381 -6.78 -10.47 -35.14
CA ALA A 381 -6.94 -11.59 -34.22
C ALA A 381 -5.93 -12.72 -34.50
N ARG A 382 -5.65 -12.99 -35.79
CA ARG A 382 -4.65 -13.96 -36.24
C ARG A 382 -3.25 -13.51 -35.87
N ILE A 383 -2.90 -12.25 -36.10
CA ILE A 383 -1.60 -11.65 -35.74
C ILE A 383 -1.42 -11.65 -34.23
N LEU A 384 -2.42 -11.30 -33.43
CA LEU A 384 -2.35 -11.38 -31.95
C LEU A 384 -2.09 -12.81 -31.47
N THR A 385 -2.77 -13.79 -32.06
CA THR A 385 -2.60 -15.21 -31.73
C THR A 385 -1.22 -15.73 -32.17
N THR A 386 -0.70 -15.24 -33.31
CA THR A 386 0.55 -15.72 -33.94
C THR A 386 1.80 -14.96 -33.44
N THR A 387 1.65 -13.71 -32.97
CA THR A 387 2.74 -12.82 -32.53
C THR A 387 3.01 -12.90 -31.03
N SER A 388 2.11 -13.52 -30.24
CA SER A 388 2.49 -13.96 -28.90
C SER A 388 3.58 -15.02 -29.04
N ALA A 389 4.80 -14.72 -28.58
CA ALA A 389 5.94 -15.62 -28.67
C ALA A 389 5.68 -16.84 -27.77
N VAL A 390 4.97 -17.84 -28.30
CA VAL A 390 4.75 -19.13 -27.65
C VAL A 390 6.11 -19.86 -27.61
N MET A 391 6.83 -19.72 -26.50
CA MET A 391 8.07 -20.48 -26.29
C MET A 391 7.72 -21.79 -25.59
N LYS A 392 7.91 -22.91 -26.30
CA LYS A 392 7.96 -24.22 -25.67
C LYS A 392 9.30 -24.36 -24.95
N LEU A 393 9.24 -24.65 -23.66
CA LEU A 393 10.43 -24.84 -22.82
C LEU A 393 10.69 -26.34 -22.69
N GLU A 394 11.43 -26.89 -23.65
CA GLU A 394 11.85 -28.30 -23.63
C GLU A 394 12.68 -28.60 -22.37
N GLY A 395 12.50 -29.79 -21.80
CA GLY A 395 13.21 -30.23 -20.58
C GLY A 395 12.62 -29.69 -19.25
N LEU A 396 12.05 -28.47 -19.25
CA LEU A 396 11.63 -27.80 -18.01
C LEU A 396 10.59 -28.59 -17.19
N TYR A 397 9.64 -29.28 -17.85
CA TYR A 397 8.65 -30.11 -17.14
C TYR A 397 9.36 -31.19 -16.31
N GLU A 398 10.24 -31.95 -16.95
CA GLU A 398 10.97 -33.05 -16.32
C GLU A 398 11.97 -32.54 -15.28
N SER A 399 12.60 -31.39 -15.50
CA SER A 399 13.50 -30.78 -14.51
C SER A 399 12.76 -30.38 -13.23
N VAL A 400 11.58 -29.76 -13.35
CA VAL A 400 10.76 -29.39 -12.20
C VAL A 400 10.17 -30.62 -11.52
N TYR A 401 9.63 -31.57 -12.28
CA TYR A 401 9.02 -32.79 -11.75
C TYR A 401 10.06 -33.66 -11.01
N ASN A 402 11.25 -33.83 -11.58
CA ASN A 402 12.32 -34.66 -11.00
C ASN A 402 13.27 -33.87 -10.09
N ALA A 403 12.85 -32.69 -9.60
CA ALA A 403 13.70 -31.86 -8.74
C ALA A 403 14.22 -32.65 -7.52
N ARG A 404 15.52 -32.48 -7.24
CA ARG A 404 16.25 -33.26 -6.23
C ARG A 404 16.02 -32.72 -4.84
N TRP A 405 15.74 -33.61 -3.91
CA TRP A 405 15.57 -33.28 -2.50
C TRP A 405 16.89 -33.24 -1.74
N SER A 406 16.98 -32.31 -0.81
CA SER A 406 17.96 -32.28 0.28
C SER A 406 17.33 -31.65 1.52
N HIS A 407 17.97 -31.81 2.68
CA HIS A 407 17.48 -31.21 3.92
C HIS A 407 18.62 -30.86 4.88
N VAL A 408 18.34 -29.96 5.81
CA VAL A 408 19.24 -29.50 6.86
C VAL A 408 18.63 -29.87 8.20
N VAL A 409 19.43 -30.48 9.07
CA VAL A 409 19.06 -30.81 10.45
C VAL A 409 19.98 -30.10 11.42
N GLU A 410 19.44 -29.76 12.59
CA GLU A 410 20.25 -29.32 13.72
C GLU A 410 21.03 -30.50 14.30
N VAL A 411 22.31 -30.29 14.61
CA VAL A 411 23.16 -31.27 15.27
C VAL A 411 23.75 -30.62 16.52
N PRO A 412 23.24 -30.96 17.71
CA PRO A 412 23.79 -30.46 18.97
C PRO A 412 25.27 -30.86 19.08
N HIS A 413 26.11 -29.92 19.54
CA HIS A 413 27.54 -30.11 19.82
C HIS A 413 28.48 -30.35 18.63
N ASP A 414 28.05 -30.12 17.38
CA ASP A 414 28.94 -30.22 16.21
C ASP A 414 29.90 -29.01 16.11
N LYS A 415 31.12 -29.22 15.60
CA LYS A 415 32.10 -28.15 15.36
C LYS A 415 31.67 -27.34 14.12
N GLY A 416 31.07 -26.17 14.32
CA GLY A 416 30.63 -25.26 13.25
C GLY A 416 29.32 -24.54 13.60
N MET A 417 28.43 -24.36 12.62
CA MET A 417 27.11 -23.73 12.84
C MET A 417 26.12 -24.60 13.64
N GLY A 418 26.45 -25.86 13.96
CA GLY A 418 25.49 -26.82 14.54
C GLY A 418 24.41 -27.27 13.54
N MET A 419 24.68 -27.19 12.23
CA MET A 419 23.76 -27.52 11.15
C MET A 419 24.41 -28.53 10.21
N LYS A 420 23.70 -29.61 9.86
CA LYS A 420 24.19 -30.66 8.96
C LYS A 420 23.29 -30.82 7.75
N VAL A 421 23.89 -30.74 6.57
CA VAL A 421 23.23 -30.96 5.29
C VAL A 421 23.19 -32.46 4.95
N LYS A 422 22.02 -32.96 4.58
CA LYS A 422 21.77 -34.33 4.14
C LYS A 422 21.13 -34.33 2.75
N LYS A 423 21.49 -35.31 1.93
CA LYS A 423 20.86 -35.55 0.62
C LYS A 423 19.57 -36.33 0.79
N GLY A 424 18.62 -36.12 -0.12
CA GLY A 424 17.33 -36.80 -0.12
C GLY A 424 16.27 -36.09 0.72
N LYS A 425 15.04 -36.58 0.60
CA LYS A 425 13.90 -36.12 1.41
C LYS A 425 14.08 -36.60 2.85
N PRO A 426 13.78 -35.78 3.87
CA PRO A 426 13.87 -36.23 5.26
C PRO A 426 12.88 -37.37 5.53
N GLU A 427 13.25 -38.28 6.45
CA GLU A 427 12.41 -39.42 6.86
C GLU A 427 11.12 -38.96 7.55
N GLN A 428 11.18 -37.84 8.27
CA GLN A 428 10.04 -37.20 8.92
C GLN A 428 9.95 -35.74 8.51
N SER A 429 8.73 -35.28 8.22
CA SER A 429 8.42 -33.85 8.00
C SER A 429 7.93 -33.20 9.30
N TRP A 430 7.66 -31.90 9.27
CA TRP A 430 6.99 -31.21 10.36
C TRP A 430 5.59 -31.78 10.60
N THR A 431 5.21 -31.89 11.87
CA THR A 431 3.86 -32.27 12.28
C THR A 431 3.02 -31.02 12.51
N TYR A 432 1.74 -31.11 12.17
CA TYR A 432 0.79 -30.01 12.35
C TYR A 432 -0.42 -30.51 13.13
N ARG A 433 -0.99 -29.64 13.95
CA ARG A 433 -2.29 -29.84 14.60
C ARG A 433 -3.32 -28.93 13.94
N GLU A 434 -4.53 -29.44 13.78
CA GLU A 434 -5.66 -28.65 13.30
C GLU A 434 -6.17 -27.73 14.41
N VAL A 435 -6.42 -26.49 14.03
CA VAL A 435 -6.80 -25.43 14.94
C VAL A 435 -7.83 -24.55 14.22
N GLY A 436 -9.12 -24.90 14.35
CA GLY A 436 -10.15 -24.35 13.47
C GLY A 436 -9.88 -24.73 12.02
N ASP A 437 -10.02 -23.78 11.09
CA ASP A 437 -9.72 -24.00 9.67
C ASP A 437 -8.23 -23.84 9.32
N THR A 438 -7.35 -23.86 10.32
CA THR A 438 -5.93 -23.53 10.18
C THR A 438 -5.03 -24.63 10.72
N LEU A 439 -3.72 -24.52 10.46
CA LEU A 439 -2.71 -25.47 10.93
C LEU A 439 -1.68 -24.76 11.81
N GLU A 440 -1.28 -25.41 12.89
CA GLU A 440 -0.17 -24.98 13.74
C GLU A 440 0.88 -26.09 13.81
N ARG A 441 2.16 -25.70 13.75
CA ARG A 441 3.27 -26.63 13.97
C ARG A 441 3.12 -27.26 15.36
N ASN A 442 3.24 -28.58 15.43
CA ASN A 442 3.03 -29.35 16.66
C ASN A 442 4.38 -29.85 17.22
N ASP A 443 5.06 -28.98 17.96
CA ASP A 443 6.38 -29.30 18.53
C ASP A 443 6.35 -30.40 19.62
N ALA A 444 5.16 -30.78 20.11
CA ALA A 444 5.01 -31.82 21.14
C ALA A 444 5.05 -33.26 20.59
N VAL A 445 4.91 -33.44 19.26
CA VAL A 445 4.88 -34.77 18.62
C VAL A 445 6.21 -35.01 17.92
N GLN A 446 7.30 -34.98 18.69
CA GLN A 446 8.59 -35.46 18.22
C GLN A 446 8.61 -36.99 18.39
N GLN A 447 8.38 -37.72 17.29
CA GLN A 447 8.47 -39.18 17.31
C GLN A 447 9.92 -39.58 17.53
N SER A 448 10.17 -40.38 18.55
CA SER A 448 11.49 -40.77 19.03
C SER A 448 12.35 -41.39 17.90
N GLY A 449 13.44 -40.72 17.51
CA GLY A 449 14.57 -41.35 16.80
C GLY A 449 15.14 -40.57 15.61
N ALA A 450 14.32 -39.86 14.82
CA ALA A 450 14.77 -39.15 13.61
C ALA A 450 14.80 -37.63 13.82
N ALA A 451 15.92 -36.98 13.46
CA ALA A 451 16.05 -35.53 13.58
C ALA A 451 15.11 -34.81 12.60
N THR A 452 14.19 -34.00 13.13
CA THR A 452 13.27 -33.17 12.35
C THR A 452 14.08 -32.18 11.48
N PRO A 453 13.74 -32.01 10.18
CA PRO A 453 14.38 -31.01 9.35
C PRO A 453 14.13 -29.60 9.90
N VAL A 454 15.17 -28.76 9.88
CA VAL A 454 15.03 -27.30 10.04
C VAL A 454 14.69 -26.67 8.68
N LEU A 455 15.23 -27.24 7.60
CA LEU A 455 15.02 -26.76 6.25
C LEU A 455 15.02 -27.91 5.25
N MET A 456 14.11 -27.91 4.28
CA MET A 456 14.20 -28.75 3.09
C MET A 456 14.59 -27.89 1.88
N VAL A 457 15.22 -28.52 0.89
CA VAL A 457 15.67 -27.86 -0.34
C VAL A 457 15.28 -28.70 -1.54
N LEU A 458 14.71 -28.04 -2.55
CA LEU A 458 14.47 -28.61 -3.87
C LEU A 458 15.40 -27.95 -4.90
N THR A 459 16.06 -28.78 -5.70
CA THR A 459 16.99 -28.36 -6.75
C THR A 459 16.50 -28.84 -8.11
N SER A 460 16.18 -27.92 -9.02
CA SER A 460 15.83 -28.20 -10.43
C SER A 460 17.01 -27.87 -11.34
N ASP A 461 17.38 -28.75 -12.27
CA ASP A 461 18.59 -28.56 -13.09
C ASP A 461 18.45 -27.43 -14.14
N ASP A 462 17.27 -27.29 -14.73
CA ASP A 462 16.90 -26.21 -15.68
C ASP A 462 16.29 -24.98 -14.99
N GLY A 463 16.28 -24.97 -13.65
CA GLY A 463 15.68 -23.90 -12.85
C GLY A 463 14.17 -24.01 -12.70
N TRP A 464 13.53 -22.89 -12.34
CA TRP A 464 12.11 -22.78 -12.01
C TRP A 464 11.45 -21.63 -12.79
N PRO A 465 10.12 -21.65 -13.03
CA PRO A 465 9.42 -20.52 -13.65
C PRO A 465 9.73 -19.16 -13.02
N TYR A 466 9.82 -19.10 -11.68
CA TYR A 466 10.24 -17.91 -10.95
C TYR A 466 11.65 -17.45 -11.35
N THR A 467 12.60 -18.37 -11.45
CA THR A 467 14.01 -18.07 -11.78
C THR A 467 14.18 -17.58 -13.22
N LEU A 468 13.36 -18.08 -14.14
CA LEU A 468 13.36 -17.71 -15.55
C LEU A 468 12.72 -16.34 -15.80
N ASN A 469 11.92 -15.85 -14.86
CA ASN A 469 11.33 -14.52 -14.88
C ASN A 469 12.12 -13.48 -14.06
N ALA A 470 13.08 -13.91 -13.24
CA ALA A 470 13.96 -13.01 -12.51
C ALA A 470 15.05 -12.45 -13.45
N PRO A 471 15.45 -11.16 -13.32
CA PRO A 471 16.29 -10.49 -14.30
C PRO A 471 17.59 -11.22 -14.69
N HIS A 472 18.20 -12.05 -13.83
CA HIS A 472 19.45 -12.76 -14.14
C HIS A 472 19.51 -14.20 -13.61
N GLY A 473 18.49 -15.03 -13.90
CA GLY A 473 18.54 -16.48 -13.64
C GLY A 473 18.84 -16.80 -12.17
N SER A 474 17.81 -16.80 -11.33
CA SER A 474 18.04 -17.14 -9.92
C SER A 474 18.43 -18.62 -9.76
N GLY A 475 19.03 -18.94 -8.61
CA GLY A 475 19.63 -20.25 -8.36
C GLY A 475 18.61 -21.37 -8.48
N ASN A 476 19.10 -22.55 -8.81
CA ASN A 476 18.30 -23.77 -9.01
C ASN A 476 17.65 -24.32 -7.72
N ASP A 477 18.05 -23.78 -6.56
CA ASP A 477 17.66 -24.21 -5.23
C ASP A 477 16.60 -23.25 -4.63
N PHE A 478 15.52 -23.77 -4.05
CA PHE A 478 14.68 -23.01 -3.13
C PHE A 478 14.47 -23.70 -1.78
N PHE A 479 14.18 -22.88 -0.77
CA PHE A 479 14.16 -23.27 0.64
C PHE A 479 12.74 -23.46 1.14
N ILE A 480 12.46 -24.61 1.74
CA ILE A 480 11.18 -24.95 2.34
C ILE A 480 11.40 -25.03 3.85
N ASN A 481 10.85 -24.07 4.59
CA ASN A 481 10.75 -24.14 6.04
C ASN A 481 9.35 -24.63 6.46
N CYS A 482 9.09 -24.68 7.77
CA CYS A 482 7.81 -25.13 8.29
C CYS A 482 6.62 -24.24 7.85
N GLU A 483 6.83 -22.95 7.59
CA GLU A 483 5.77 -22.05 7.10
C GLU A 483 5.43 -22.33 5.63
N VAL A 484 6.43 -22.58 4.78
CA VAL A 484 6.21 -22.99 3.39
C VAL A 484 5.48 -24.34 3.31
N GLU A 485 5.91 -25.32 4.12
CA GLU A 485 5.23 -26.61 4.20
C GLU A 485 3.78 -26.46 4.72
N ARG A 486 3.54 -25.57 5.68
CA ARG A 486 2.19 -25.31 6.20
C ARG A 486 1.25 -24.80 5.10
N VAL A 487 1.71 -23.88 4.25
CA VAL A 487 0.93 -23.40 3.09
C VAL A 487 0.52 -24.58 2.21
N TRP A 488 1.44 -25.49 1.91
CA TRP A 488 1.12 -26.69 1.16
C TRP A 488 0.11 -27.59 1.88
N GLN A 489 0.24 -27.82 3.19
CA GLN A 489 -0.71 -28.65 3.92
C GLN A 489 -2.15 -28.08 3.90
N ILE A 490 -2.30 -26.75 3.95
CA ILE A 490 -3.62 -26.09 3.79
C ILE A 490 -4.17 -26.35 2.38
N VAL A 491 -3.38 -26.08 1.34
CA VAL A 491 -3.80 -26.31 -0.06
C VAL A 491 -4.10 -27.79 -0.32
N LYS A 492 -3.30 -28.70 0.25
CA LYS A 492 -3.50 -30.15 0.13
C LYS A 492 -4.82 -30.59 0.75
N ARG A 493 -5.24 -30.01 1.88
CA ARG A 493 -6.55 -30.29 2.48
C ARG A 493 -7.68 -29.88 1.53
N ASP A 494 -7.60 -28.69 0.95
CA ASP A 494 -8.60 -28.20 -0.03
C ASP A 494 -8.67 -29.10 -1.26
N LEU A 495 -7.52 -29.52 -1.78
CA LEU A 495 -7.43 -30.45 -2.89
C LEU A 495 -8.01 -31.82 -2.53
N THR A 496 -7.78 -32.30 -1.31
CA THR A 496 -8.30 -33.60 -0.86
C THR A 496 -9.83 -33.59 -0.77
N GLU A 497 -10.41 -32.52 -0.22
CA GLU A 497 -11.86 -32.31 -0.19
C GLU A 497 -12.43 -32.25 -1.61
N TRP A 498 -11.81 -31.46 -2.49
CA TRP A 498 -12.21 -31.35 -3.88
C TRP A 498 -12.14 -32.70 -4.63
N PHE A 499 -11.04 -33.44 -4.47
CA PHE A 499 -10.77 -34.77 -5.04
C PHE A 499 -11.68 -35.88 -4.54
N SER A 500 -12.34 -35.70 -3.40
CA SER A 500 -13.28 -36.67 -2.84
C SER A 500 -14.69 -36.52 -3.40
N ASN A 501 -15.04 -35.33 -3.89
CA ASN A 501 -16.37 -35.00 -4.41
C ASN A 501 -16.42 -34.97 -5.95
N PHE A 502 -15.38 -35.45 -6.63
CA PHE A 502 -15.16 -35.25 -8.08
C PHE A 502 -16.24 -35.82 -9.00
N ASP A 503 -17.00 -36.82 -8.53
CA ASP A 503 -18.06 -37.51 -9.29
C ASP A 503 -19.44 -36.83 -9.17
N LEU A 504 -19.57 -35.77 -8.37
CA LEU A 504 -20.80 -35.01 -8.22
C LEU A 504 -20.91 -33.94 -9.32
N THR A 505 -22.05 -33.89 -10.01
CA THR A 505 -22.36 -32.99 -11.13
C THR A 505 -22.34 -31.48 -10.79
N LEU A 506 -22.18 -31.13 -9.51
CA LEU A 506 -22.11 -29.76 -8.97
C LEU A 506 -20.92 -29.57 -8.04
N ASN A 507 -19.77 -30.21 -8.30
CA ASN A 507 -18.62 -30.10 -7.40
C ASN A 507 -18.05 -28.67 -7.42
N PRO A 508 -18.07 -27.92 -6.31
CA PRO A 508 -17.48 -26.59 -6.27
C PRO A 508 -15.96 -26.68 -6.50
N SER A 509 -15.38 -25.64 -7.11
CA SER A 509 -13.92 -25.47 -7.17
C SER A 509 -13.31 -25.55 -5.78
N PRO A 510 -12.03 -25.97 -5.63
CA PRO A 510 -11.39 -25.92 -4.34
C PRO A 510 -11.35 -24.48 -3.84
N MET A 511 -11.40 -24.29 -2.52
CA MET A 511 -11.45 -22.98 -1.88
C MET A 511 -10.39 -22.03 -2.45
N PRO A 512 -10.77 -20.85 -3.01
CA PRO A 512 -9.79 -19.86 -3.46
C PRO A 512 -8.95 -19.36 -2.28
N ARG A 513 -7.64 -19.26 -2.47
CA ARG A 513 -6.70 -18.85 -1.41
C ARG A 513 -5.96 -17.56 -1.76
N VAL A 514 -5.66 -16.74 -0.75
CA VAL A 514 -4.68 -15.63 -0.86
C VAL A 514 -3.54 -15.87 0.12
N LEU A 515 -2.32 -16.05 -0.39
CA LEU A 515 -1.11 -16.15 0.41
C LEU A 515 -0.51 -14.77 0.63
N ILE A 516 -0.55 -14.29 1.88
CA ILE A 516 -0.05 -12.97 2.29
C ILE A 516 1.17 -13.16 3.19
N GLY A 517 2.17 -12.29 3.06
CA GLY A 517 3.27 -12.22 4.02
C GLY A 517 4.25 -11.12 3.68
N THR A 518 5.22 -10.89 4.55
CA THR A 518 6.19 -9.80 4.43
C THR A 518 6.91 -9.79 3.06
N PRO A 519 7.06 -8.64 2.39
CA PRO A 519 7.84 -8.56 1.15
C PRO A 519 9.29 -9.03 1.35
N GLY A 520 9.83 -9.80 0.39
CA GLY A 520 11.22 -10.26 0.43
C GLY A 520 11.50 -11.54 1.22
N ILE A 521 10.48 -12.18 1.82
CA ILE A 521 10.65 -13.46 2.55
C ILE A 521 10.68 -14.71 1.66
N GLY A 522 10.49 -14.54 0.35
CA GLY A 522 10.53 -15.65 -0.60
C GLY A 522 9.20 -16.35 -0.85
N LYS A 523 8.04 -15.70 -0.70
CA LYS A 523 6.72 -16.32 -0.98
C LYS A 523 6.63 -16.91 -2.40
N SER A 524 6.87 -16.08 -3.41
CA SER A 524 6.93 -16.46 -4.82
C SER A 524 7.96 -17.54 -5.10
N MET A 525 9.19 -17.28 -4.66
CA MET A 525 10.35 -18.14 -4.90
C MET A 525 10.20 -19.52 -4.25
N ALA A 526 9.78 -19.57 -2.99
CA ALA A 526 9.72 -20.78 -2.18
C ALA A 526 8.31 -21.39 -2.18
N ALA A 527 7.30 -20.68 -1.66
CA ALA A 527 5.95 -21.23 -1.57
C ALA A 527 5.32 -21.45 -2.95
N GLY A 528 5.43 -20.48 -3.87
CA GLY A 528 4.94 -20.64 -5.25
C GLY A 528 5.58 -21.81 -5.98
N SER A 529 6.91 -21.91 -5.96
CA SER A 529 7.62 -23.03 -6.60
C SER A 529 7.36 -24.37 -5.91
N TYR A 530 7.21 -24.39 -4.59
CA TYR A 530 6.88 -25.61 -3.85
C TYR A 530 5.47 -26.10 -4.14
N LEU A 531 4.50 -25.20 -4.22
CA LEU A 531 3.13 -25.50 -4.65
C LEU A 531 3.14 -26.08 -6.07
N LEU A 532 3.88 -25.47 -7.00
CA LEU A 532 4.02 -26.00 -8.36
C LEU A 532 4.57 -27.43 -8.35
N TYR A 533 5.67 -27.67 -7.64
CA TYR A 533 6.26 -29.00 -7.51
C TYR A 533 5.23 -30.02 -7.00
N GLN A 534 4.52 -29.68 -5.93
CA GLN A 534 3.55 -30.57 -5.29
C GLN A 534 2.32 -30.85 -6.18
N LEU A 535 1.79 -29.83 -6.86
CA LEU A 535 0.64 -29.97 -7.77
C LEU A 535 0.97 -30.86 -8.99
N LEU A 536 2.20 -30.79 -9.50
CA LEU A 536 2.64 -31.67 -10.57
C LEU A 536 2.67 -33.14 -10.15
N HIS A 537 2.86 -33.43 -8.86
CA HIS A 537 2.82 -34.78 -8.28
C HIS A 537 1.42 -35.24 -7.87
N CYS A 538 0.39 -34.41 -8.00
CA CYS A 538 -0.99 -34.86 -7.85
C CYS A 538 -1.38 -35.85 -8.96
N ASP A 539 -2.43 -36.62 -8.75
CA ASP A 539 -3.01 -37.51 -9.76
C ASP A 539 -3.36 -36.73 -11.05
N VAL A 540 -2.94 -37.25 -12.21
CA VAL A 540 -3.15 -36.63 -13.51
C VAL A 540 -4.62 -36.69 -13.96
N GLU A 541 -5.39 -37.68 -13.50
CA GLU A 541 -6.82 -37.81 -13.83
C GLU A 541 -7.68 -36.76 -13.10
N LYS A 542 -7.20 -36.34 -11.93
CA LYS A 542 -7.83 -35.31 -11.10
C LYS A 542 -7.33 -33.91 -11.42
N LEU A 543 -6.05 -33.77 -11.79
CA LEU A 543 -5.44 -32.49 -12.11
C LEU A 543 -4.53 -32.63 -13.33
N GLN A 544 -4.94 -32.06 -14.47
CA GLN A 544 -4.27 -32.23 -15.77
C GLN A 544 -3.33 -31.06 -16.10
N VAL A 545 -3.63 -29.85 -15.60
CA VAL A 545 -2.88 -28.63 -15.91
C VAL A 545 -2.53 -27.87 -14.64
N VAL A 546 -1.30 -27.36 -14.56
CA VAL A 546 -0.90 -26.39 -13.53
C VAL A 546 -0.38 -25.13 -14.20
N VAL A 547 -0.90 -23.97 -13.81
CA VAL A 547 -0.50 -22.68 -14.39
C VAL A 547 0.17 -21.84 -13.32
N HIS A 548 1.38 -21.34 -13.59
CA HIS A 548 2.08 -20.41 -12.71
C HIS A 548 2.23 -19.06 -13.41
N CYS A 549 1.53 -18.05 -12.92
CA CYS A 549 1.49 -16.70 -13.48
C CYS A 549 2.38 -15.75 -12.66
N PHE A 550 3.05 -14.82 -13.34
CA PHE A 550 3.81 -13.71 -12.76
C PHE A 550 3.39 -12.43 -13.47
N GLY A 551 2.33 -11.78 -12.99
CA GLY A 551 1.70 -10.67 -13.72
C GLY A 551 1.24 -11.09 -15.12
N ASP A 552 1.87 -10.54 -16.16
CA ASP A 552 1.51 -10.76 -17.56
C ASP A 552 2.10 -12.04 -18.18
N THR A 553 2.88 -12.82 -17.42
CA THR A 553 3.58 -14.00 -17.92
C THR A 553 3.02 -15.27 -17.28
N ALA A 554 2.54 -16.23 -18.08
CA ALA A 554 2.01 -17.52 -17.61
C ALA A 554 2.83 -18.70 -18.12
N TYR A 555 3.20 -19.60 -17.20
CA TYR A 555 3.80 -20.90 -17.51
C TYR A 555 2.75 -21.98 -17.34
N VAL A 556 2.37 -22.63 -18.44
CA VAL A 556 1.36 -23.70 -18.46
C VAL A 556 2.07 -25.04 -18.49
N PHE A 557 1.96 -25.80 -17.41
CA PHE A 557 2.46 -27.17 -17.29
C PHE A 557 1.33 -28.15 -17.62
N HIS A 558 1.44 -28.81 -18.77
CA HIS A 558 0.47 -29.81 -19.20
C HIS A 558 0.97 -31.21 -18.80
N LYS A 559 0.29 -31.85 -17.84
CA LYS A 559 0.79 -33.09 -17.22
C LYS A 559 0.64 -34.34 -18.10
N ILE A 560 -0.31 -34.35 -19.03
CA ILE A 560 -0.53 -35.48 -19.94
C ILE A 560 0.58 -35.54 -20.99
N THR A 561 0.87 -34.41 -21.62
CA THR A 561 1.93 -34.31 -22.66
C THR A 561 3.29 -34.02 -22.07
N LYS A 562 3.37 -33.72 -20.77
CA LYS A 562 4.59 -33.33 -20.07
C LYS A 562 5.33 -32.15 -20.72
N THR A 563 4.59 -31.13 -21.12
CA THR A 563 5.13 -29.94 -21.80
C THR A 563 4.95 -28.69 -20.96
N VAL A 564 5.89 -27.75 -21.08
CA VAL A 564 5.74 -26.39 -20.53
C VAL A 564 5.71 -25.38 -21.66
N THR A 565 4.70 -24.52 -21.64
CA THR A 565 4.57 -23.43 -22.60
C THR A 565 4.53 -22.10 -21.85
N LYS A 566 5.39 -21.16 -22.26
CA LYS A 566 5.42 -19.80 -21.75
C LYS A 566 4.57 -18.89 -22.64
N TYR A 567 3.65 -18.17 -22.01
CA TYR A 567 2.84 -17.12 -22.63
C TYR A 567 3.21 -15.78 -22.00
N THR A 568 3.33 -14.75 -22.84
CA THR A 568 3.63 -13.38 -22.42
C THR A 568 2.52 -12.46 -22.89
N GLY A 569 2.09 -11.56 -22.03
CA GLY A 569 0.91 -10.71 -22.22
C GLY A 569 -0.28 -11.22 -21.40
N GLU A 570 -0.91 -10.32 -20.66
CA GLU A 570 -2.05 -10.59 -19.78
C GLU A 570 -3.24 -11.21 -20.55
N ILE A 571 -3.64 -10.59 -21.66
CA ILE A 571 -4.71 -11.08 -22.54
C ILE A 571 -4.40 -12.48 -23.08
N THR A 572 -3.17 -12.70 -23.55
CA THR A 572 -2.74 -14.00 -24.09
C THR A 572 -2.84 -15.09 -23.01
N SER A 573 -2.42 -14.77 -21.80
CA SER A 573 -2.46 -15.70 -20.67
C SER A 573 -3.90 -16.07 -20.29
N ASN A 574 -4.80 -15.09 -20.24
CA ASN A 574 -6.22 -15.29 -19.95
C ASN A 574 -6.88 -16.21 -21.00
N ILE A 575 -6.71 -15.91 -22.28
CA ILE A 575 -7.30 -16.67 -23.39
C ILE A 575 -6.85 -18.14 -23.36
N VAL A 576 -5.58 -18.40 -23.03
CA VAL A 576 -5.05 -19.76 -22.97
C VAL A 576 -5.67 -20.53 -21.81
N VAL A 577 -5.78 -19.92 -20.62
CA VAL A 577 -6.41 -20.56 -19.45
C VAL A 577 -7.87 -20.86 -19.74
N ASP A 578 -8.60 -19.89 -20.30
CA ASP A 578 -10.01 -20.04 -20.69
C ASP A 578 -10.19 -21.14 -21.75
N GLY A 579 -9.33 -21.18 -22.77
CA GLY A 579 -9.40 -22.18 -23.83
C GLY A 579 -9.12 -23.61 -23.33
N LEU A 580 -8.24 -23.78 -22.34
CA LEU A 580 -8.00 -25.08 -21.70
C LEU A 580 -9.21 -25.51 -20.86
N TRP A 581 -9.79 -24.58 -20.13
CA TRP A 581 -11.00 -24.82 -19.35
C TRP A 581 -12.22 -25.17 -20.24
N GLN A 582 -12.45 -24.44 -21.34
CA GLN A 582 -13.52 -24.73 -22.30
C GLN A 582 -13.41 -26.12 -22.94
N ARG A 583 -12.20 -26.67 -23.02
CA ARG A 583 -11.94 -28.06 -23.47
C ARG A 583 -12.23 -29.11 -22.39
N GLY A 584 -12.75 -28.70 -21.24
CA GLY A 584 -13.07 -29.58 -20.11
C GLY A 584 -11.86 -30.03 -19.30
N MET A 585 -10.69 -29.39 -19.46
CA MET A 585 -9.51 -29.75 -18.68
C MET A 585 -9.64 -29.30 -17.23
N LYS A 586 -9.03 -30.07 -16.32
CA LYS A 586 -8.99 -29.76 -14.88
C LYS A 586 -7.63 -29.16 -14.52
N GLY A 587 -7.63 -28.00 -13.86
CA GLY A 587 -6.38 -27.31 -13.55
C GLY A 587 -6.35 -26.53 -12.25
N TYR A 588 -5.15 -26.05 -11.92
CA TYR A 588 -4.87 -25.25 -10.74
C TYR A 588 -3.94 -24.08 -11.10
N ILE A 589 -4.24 -22.90 -10.57
CA ILE A 589 -3.56 -21.64 -10.88
C ILE A 589 -2.81 -21.14 -9.64
N ILE A 590 -1.53 -20.86 -9.80
CA ILE A 590 -0.71 -20.10 -8.87
C ILE A 590 -0.48 -18.72 -9.51
N TYR A 591 -1.08 -17.68 -8.94
CA TYR A 591 -0.97 -16.33 -9.47
C TYR A 591 -0.11 -15.46 -8.57
N ASP A 592 1.08 -15.09 -9.05
CA ASP A 592 2.00 -14.21 -8.35
C ASP A 592 1.80 -12.75 -8.77
N VAL A 593 1.43 -11.91 -7.81
CA VAL A 593 1.20 -10.48 -8.03
C VAL A 593 2.55 -9.76 -8.15
N ALA A 594 3.03 -9.64 -9.38
CA ALA A 594 4.36 -9.10 -9.70
C ALA A 594 4.45 -7.57 -9.58
N LYS A 595 3.37 -6.83 -9.89
CA LYS A 595 3.29 -5.36 -9.78
C LYS A 595 2.34 -4.96 -8.66
N LYS A 596 2.66 -3.85 -7.98
CA LYS A 596 1.76 -3.27 -6.98
C LYS A 596 0.48 -2.77 -7.65
N GLY A 597 -0.65 -2.97 -6.99
CA GLY A 597 -1.97 -2.51 -7.44
C GLY A 597 -2.54 -3.26 -8.65
N THR A 598 -1.96 -4.41 -9.03
CA THR A 598 -2.45 -5.22 -10.16
C THR A 598 -2.98 -6.57 -9.65
N PRO A 599 -4.16 -6.59 -9.00
CA PRO A 599 -4.82 -7.86 -8.66
C PRO A 599 -5.14 -8.66 -9.94
N PRO A 600 -5.33 -9.98 -9.83
CA PRO A 600 -5.86 -10.74 -10.95
C PRO A 600 -7.20 -10.16 -11.42
N ASP A 601 -7.44 -10.21 -12.73
CA ASP A 601 -8.75 -9.87 -13.28
C ASP A 601 -9.85 -10.68 -12.57
N THR A 602 -11.00 -10.05 -12.39
CA THR A 602 -12.15 -10.65 -11.70
C THR A 602 -12.64 -11.93 -12.36
N ASN A 603 -12.35 -12.11 -13.65
CA ASN A 603 -12.72 -13.27 -14.46
C ASN A 603 -11.48 -14.12 -14.86
N PHE A 604 -10.31 -13.89 -14.24
CA PHE A 604 -9.06 -14.58 -14.60
C PHE A 604 -9.14 -16.09 -14.37
N ALA A 605 -9.81 -16.51 -13.28
CA ALA A 605 -10.08 -17.91 -13.03
C ALA A 605 -11.48 -18.27 -13.53
N PRO A 606 -11.65 -19.43 -14.18
CA PRO A 606 -12.97 -19.93 -14.53
C PRO A 606 -13.84 -20.05 -13.29
N CYS A 607 -15.06 -19.50 -13.34
CA CYS A 607 -15.96 -19.43 -12.19
C CYS A 607 -16.30 -20.79 -11.56
N ASN A 608 -16.09 -21.90 -12.29
CA ASN A 608 -16.33 -23.27 -11.84
C ASN A 608 -15.21 -24.23 -12.32
N GLY A 609 -14.67 -25.04 -11.40
CA GLY A 609 -13.91 -26.25 -11.74
C GLY A 609 -12.37 -26.17 -11.74
N TRP A 610 -11.76 -25.00 -11.51
CA TRP A 610 -10.30 -24.87 -11.31
C TRP A 610 -9.99 -24.30 -9.93
N GLY A 611 -8.87 -24.71 -9.34
CA GLY A 611 -8.36 -24.10 -8.11
C GLY A 611 -7.46 -22.91 -8.37
N MET A 612 -7.42 -21.95 -7.45
CA MET A 612 -6.54 -20.78 -7.56
C MET A 612 -6.01 -20.33 -6.21
N ILE A 613 -4.71 -20.03 -6.18
CA ILE A 613 -4.05 -19.31 -5.09
C ILE A 613 -3.36 -18.06 -5.61
N VAL A 614 -3.65 -16.91 -4.98
CA VAL A 614 -3.00 -15.63 -5.26
C VAL A 614 -1.87 -15.42 -4.24
N VAL A 615 -0.64 -15.34 -4.71
CA VAL A 615 0.54 -15.01 -3.91
C VAL A 615 0.76 -13.51 -3.98
N SER A 616 0.61 -12.81 -2.86
CA SER A 616 0.63 -11.34 -2.87
C SER A 616 1.41 -10.73 -1.71
N SER A 617 1.93 -9.53 -1.95
CA SER A 617 2.35 -8.64 -0.87
C SER A 617 1.13 -8.21 -0.03
N PRO A 618 1.34 -7.67 1.18
CA PRO A 618 0.23 -7.29 2.04
C PRO A 618 -0.59 -6.06 1.62
N GLU A 619 -0.22 -5.43 0.51
CA GLU A 619 -0.99 -4.36 -0.09
C GLU A 619 -2.41 -4.86 -0.39
N VAL A 620 -3.42 -4.22 0.22
CA VAL A 620 -4.82 -4.62 0.10
C VAL A 620 -5.29 -4.52 -1.36
N SER A 621 -4.88 -3.47 -2.08
CA SER A 621 -5.25 -3.29 -3.50
C SER A 621 -4.75 -4.40 -4.42
N ASN A 622 -3.77 -5.20 -4.00
CA ASN A 622 -3.27 -6.33 -4.79
C ASN A 622 -4.20 -7.55 -4.83
N TYR A 623 -5.17 -7.66 -3.91
CA TYR A 623 -5.99 -8.88 -3.84
C TYR A 623 -7.43 -8.65 -3.33
N ASP A 624 -7.72 -7.57 -2.61
CA ASP A 624 -8.97 -7.42 -1.86
C ASP A 624 -10.22 -7.46 -2.73
N LYS A 625 -10.21 -6.77 -3.88
CA LYS A 625 -11.32 -6.80 -4.83
C LYS A 625 -11.60 -8.22 -5.34
N TRP A 626 -10.55 -8.92 -5.74
CA TRP A 626 -10.65 -10.31 -6.22
C TRP A 626 -11.10 -11.25 -5.09
N ALA A 627 -10.46 -11.15 -3.92
CA ALA A 627 -10.70 -11.99 -2.75
C ALA A 627 -12.14 -11.83 -2.23
N THR A 628 -12.67 -10.60 -2.20
CA THR A 628 -14.06 -10.33 -1.81
C THR A 628 -15.05 -10.95 -2.78
N GLN A 629 -14.79 -10.84 -4.08
CA GLN A 629 -15.68 -11.38 -5.11
C GLN A 629 -15.72 -12.91 -5.10
N VAL A 630 -14.57 -13.58 -5.01
CA VAL A 630 -14.50 -15.05 -5.04
C VAL A 630 -14.56 -15.67 -3.64
N LYS A 631 -14.79 -14.85 -2.59
CA LYS A 631 -14.78 -15.25 -1.18
C LYS A 631 -13.51 -16.02 -0.78
N ALA A 632 -12.36 -15.56 -1.25
CA ALA A 632 -11.09 -16.22 -1.01
C ALA A 632 -10.71 -16.18 0.47
N THR A 633 -10.15 -17.28 0.97
CA THR A 633 -9.65 -17.37 2.35
C THR A 633 -8.15 -17.08 2.40
N GLN A 634 -7.73 -16.27 3.36
CA GLN A 634 -6.34 -15.85 3.51
C GLN A 634 -5.48 -16.93 4.19
N ILE A 635 -4.20 -16.99 3.81
CA ILE A 635 -3.14 -17.74 4.47
C ILE A 635 -2.04 -16.74 4.80
N ILE A 636 -1.71 -16.58 6.09
CA ILE A 636 -0.70 -15.60 6.53
C ILE A 636 0.62 -16.31 6.76
N MET A 637 1.63 -16.06 5.93
CA MET A 637 2.96 -16.64 6.04
C MET A 637 3.89 -15.75 6.87
N ASN A 638 4.39 -16.29 7.99
CA ASN A 638 5.35 -15.59 8.84
C ASN A 638 6.73 -15.48 8.17
N CYS A 639 7.54 -14.53 8.63
CA CYS A 639 8.95 -14.48 8.27
C CYS A 639 9.70 -15.71 8.82
N PRO A 640 10.79 -16.16 8.16
CA PRO A 640 11.64 -17.20 8.70
C PRO A 640 12.21 -16.79 10.07
N ASP A 641 12.46 -17.77 10.93
CA ASP A 641 13.12 -17.54 12.20
C ASP A 641 14.66 -17.58 12.08
N GLU A 642 15.36 -17.42 13.21
CA GLU A 642 16.83 -17.44 13.24
C GLU A 642 17.39 -18.80 12.78
N MET A 643 16.75 -19.90 13.14
CA MET A 643 17.20 -21.25 12.82
C MET A 643 16.97 -21.58 11.35
N ASP A 644 15.85 -21.13 10.76
CA ASP A 644 15.59 -21.19 9.33
C ASP A 644 16.71 -20.50 8.54
N VAL A 645 17.04 -19.25 8.89
CA VAL A 645 18.10 -18.49 8.20
C VAL A 645 19.47 -19.12 8.43
N LYS A 646 19.75 -19.64 9.62
CA LYS A 646 20.98 -20.36 9.93
C LYS A 646 21.13 -21.63 9.08
N ALA A 647 20.04 -22.38 8.91
CA ALA A 647 20.01 -23.54 8.02
C ALA A 647 20.20 -23.15 6.55
N MET A 648 19.61 -22.04 6.10
CA MET A 648 19.86 -21.49 4.77
C MET A 648 21.35 -21.14 4.58
N CYS A 649 21.98 -20.52 5.59
CA CYS A 649 23.42 -20.22 5.56
C CYS A 649 24.27 -21.49 5.43
N ALA A 650 23.93 -22.53 6.20
CA ALA A 650 24.61 -23.82 6.14
C ALA A 650 24.49 -24.47 4.76
N TRP A 651 23.32 -24.36 4.11
CA TRP A 651 23.14 -24.81 2.72
C TRP A 651 23.93 -23.99 1.72
N VAL A 652 23.85 -22.65 1.79
CA VAL A 652 24.54 -21.74 0.86
C VAL A 652 26.06 -21.92 0.95
N LYS A 653 26.61 -22.15 2.14
CA LYS A 653 28.05 -22.38 2.37
C LYS A 653 28.41 -23.85 2.54
N ARG A 654 27.58 -24.77 2.05
CA ARG A 654 27.87 -26.20 2.07
C ARG A 654 29.19 -26.50 1.34
N GLY A 655 30.02 -27.38 1.90
CA GLY A 655 31.33 -27.74 1.34
C GLY A 655 32.45 -26.72 1.56
N VAL A 656 32.18 -25.59 2.24
CA VAL A 656 33.18 -24.62 2.70
C VAL A 656 33.72 -25.03 4.09
N LYS A 657 34.95 -24.62 4.43
CA LYS A 657 35.54 -24.87 5.77
C LYS A 657 34.65 -24.32 6.91
N PRO A 658 34.54 -25.01 8.06
CA PRO A 658 33.68 -24.60 9.18
C PRO A 658 33.90 -23.16 9.69
N ASP A 659 35.14 -22.67 9.70
CA ASP A 659 35.44 -21.29 10.15
C ASP A 659 34.82 -20.24 9.23
N LYS A 660 34.91 -20.46 7.91
CA LYS A 660 34.33 -19.58 6.89
C LYS A 660 32.81 -19.66 6.85
N GLN A 661 32.24 -20.82 7.16
CA GLN A 661 30.81 -20.92 7.43
C GLN A 661 30.45 -20.02 8.61
N THR A 662 31.12 -20.19 9.75
CA THR A 662 30.85 -19.42 10.98
C THR A 662 30.98 -17.91 10.77
N GLU A 663 31.99 -17.46 10.01
CA GLU A 663 32.16 -16.06 9.60
C GLU A 663 30.96 -15.55 8.77
N TYR A 664 30.50 -16.34 7.80
CA TYR A 664 29.31 -16.00 7.00
C TYR A 664 28.05 -15.91 7.85
N TRP A 665 27.83 -16.85 8.79
CA TRP A 665 26.70 -16.76 9.72
C TRP A 665 26.77 -15.51 10.59
N ARG A 666 27.92 -15.18 11.17
CA ARG A 666 28.09 -13.96 11.98
C ARG A 666 27.71 -12.70 11.22
N MET A 667 28.05 -12.64 9.93
CA MET A 667 27.65 -11.53 9.05
C MET A 667 26.13 -11.49 8.86
N VAL A 668 25.50 -12.61 8.48
CA VAL A 668 24.04 -12.68 8.26
C VAL A 668 23.28 -12.41 9.57
N GLU A 669 23.76 -12.92 10.69
CA GLU A 669 23.21 -12.67 12.02
C GLU A 669 23.27 -11.17 12.37
N LYS A 670 24.41 -10.49 12.11
CA LYS A 670 24.54 -9.03 12.28
C LYS A 670 23.52 -8.28 11.41
N HIS A 671 23.33 -8.71 10.16
CA HIS A 671 22.34 -8.11 9.27
C HIS A 671 20.90 -8.29 9.80
N MET A 672 20.53 -9.51 10.20
CA MET A 672 19.22 -9.82 10.78
C MET A 672 18.89 -9.00 12.02
N LYS A 673 19.87 -8.76 12.89
CA LYS A 673 19.65 -7.94 14.10
C LYS A 673 19.28 -6.49 13.75
N LYS A 674 19.72 -5.96 12.60
CA LYS A 674 19.41 -4.59 12.16
C LYS A 674 18.21 -4.48 11.22
N VAL A 675 18.02 -5.42 10.28
CA VAL A 675 16.98 -5.34 9.23
C VAL A 675 16.04 -6.55 9.19
N GLY A 676 16.09 -7.40 10.23
CA GLY A 676 15.24 -8.58 10.43
C GLY A 676 15.54 -9.76 9.52
N PRO A 677 14.86 -10.91 9.73
CA PRO A 677 15.06 -12.14 8.97
C PRO A 677 14.35 -12.07 7.61
N ILE A 678 14.76 -11.14 6.75
CA ILE A 678 14.23 -10.99 5.38
C ILE A 678 15.33 -11.45 4.41
N PRO A 679 15.27 -12.71 3.91
CA PRO A 679 16.24 -13.29 2.99
C PRO A 679 16.78 -12.32 1.93
N ARG A 680 15.90 -11.59 1.24
CA ARG A 680 16.28 -10.61 0.20
C ARG A 680 17.34 -9.59 0.63
N HIS A 681 17.41 -9.25 1.92
CA HIS A 681 18.22 -8.15 2.43
C HIS A 681 19.37 -8.59 3.35
N ILE A 682 19.49 -9.87 3.70
CA ILE A 682 20.44 -10.31 4.74
C ILE A 682 21.61 -11.14 4.23
N PHE A 683 21.47 -11.82 3.09
CA PHE A 683 22.52 -12.69 2.56
C PHE A 683 23.57 -11.97 1.72
N ASP A 684 23.22 -10.80 1.18
CA ASP A 684 24.07 -9.96 0.34
C ASP A 684 24.36 -8.62 1.02
N ALA A 685 25.62 -8.18 0.97
CA ALA A 685 26.08 -6.99 1.68
C ALA A 685 25.59 -5.69 1.04
N ASP A 686 25.45 -5.65 -0.29
CA ASP A 686 25.01 -4.46 -1.01
C ASP A 686 23.50 -4.26 -0.81
N GLU A 687 22.71 -5.34 -0.93
CA GLU A 687 21.28 -5.31 -0.62
C GLU A 687 21.01 -4.97 0.85
N TYR A 688 21.86 -5.45 1.77
CA TYR A 688 21.83 -5.04 3.17
C TYR A 688 22.10 -3.54 3.33
N GLY A 689 23.11 -3.01 2.62
CA GLY A 689 23.46 -1.59 2.63
C GLY A 689 22.30 -0.71 2.15
N LYS A 690 21.72 -1.05 0.99
CA LYS A 690 20.53 -0.37 0.44
C LYS A 690 19.36 -0.42 1.42
N ARG A 691 19.06 -1.61 1.98
CA ARG A 691 17.96 -1.77 2.95
C ARG A 691 18.18 -0.95 4.22
N THR A 692 19.41 -0.86 4.69
CA THR A 692 19.76 -0.07 5.87
C THR A 692 19.54 1.43 5.61
N GLN A 693 19.93 1.93 4.43
CA GLN A 693 19.67 3.32 4.04
C GLN A 693 18.17 3.62 3.94
N ASP A 694 17.39 2.73 3.31
CA ASP A 694 15.93 2.86 3.25
C ASP A 694 15.31 2.94 4.64
N VAL A 695 15.72 2.05 5.55
CA VAL A 695 15.24 2.00 6.94
C VAL A 695 15.55 3.29 7.69
N MET A 696 16.77 3.82 7.57
CA MET A 696 17.15 5.07 8.23
C MET A 696 16.38 6.26 7.67
N ARG A 697 16.22 6.35 6.35
CA ARG A 697 15.39 7.37 5.70
C ARG A 697 13.95 7.32 6.18
N THR A 698 13.38 6.13 6.36
CA THR A 698 12.03 5.97 6.92
C THR A 698 11.95 6.41 8.38
N LEU A 699 12.96 6.10 9.21
CA LEU A 699 13.00 6.59 10.60
C LEU A 699 13.11 8.12 10.69
N GLU A 700 13.84 8.74 9.76
CA GLU A 700 13.91 10.20 9.63
C GLU A 700 12.56 10.79 9.23
N TRP A 701 11.89 10.18 8.26
CA TRP A 701 10.58 10.58 7.75
C TRP A 701 9.50 10.62 8.85
N ILE A 702 9.51 9.69 9.79
CA ILE A 702 8.61 9.70 10.96
C ILE A 702 8.66 11.03 11.73
N ASN A 703 9.83 11.68 11.79
CA ASN A 703 10.01 12.94 12.54
C ASN A 703 9.44 14.16 11.80
N ILE A 704 8.99 14.03 10.56
CA ILE A 704 8.53 15.14 9.72
C ILE A 704 7.01 15.28 9.82
N GLY A 705 6.53 16.48 10.17
CA GLY A 705 5.16 16.92 9.86
C GLY A 705 4.01 16.01 10.31
N GLY A 706 4.04 15.46 11.53
CA GLY A 706 2.93 14.66 12.08
C GLY A 706 2.75 13.27 11.45
N GLN A 707 3.65 12.84 10.58
CA GLN A 707 3.49 11.63 9.75
C GLN A 707 3.54 10.32 10.54
N GLY A 708 4.17 10.28 11.71
CA GLY A 708 4.13 9.05 12.52
C GLY A 708 2.74 8.71 13.08
N LYS A 709 1.74 9.59 12.97
CA LYS A 709 0.34 9.22 13.25
C LYS A 709 -0.20 8.16 12.28
N TYR A 710 0.42 8.01 11.11
CA TYR A 710 0.05 6.99 10.11
C TYR A 710 0.71 5.62 10.39
N PHE A 711 1.64 5.53 11.37
CA PHE A 711 2.23 4.25 11.76
C PHE A 711 1.32 3.44 12.69
N ALA A 712 0.60 2.47 12.13
CA ALA A 712 -0.20 1.52 12.88
C ALA A 712 0.58 0.22 13.18
N LEU A 713 1.08 0.07 14.42
CA LEU A 713 1.56 -1.20 14.99
C LEU A 713 0.44 -1.87 15.78
N GLY A 714 0.26 -3.19 15.66
CA GLY A 714 -0.63 -3.96 16.53
C GLY A 714 -2.15 -3.73 16.37
N GLY A 715 -2.64 -3.18 15.26
CA GLY A 715 -4.08 -2.96 14.98
C GLY A 715 -4.66 -3.86 13.87
N SER A 716 -5.99 -3.80 13.68
CA SER A 716 -6.74 -4.50 12.61
C SER A 716 -6.85 -3.72 11.30
N ASN A 717 -6.47 -2.45 11.29
CA ASN A 717 -6.52 -1.61 10.10
C ASN A 717 -5.34 -2.01 9.18
N LEU A 718 -5.67 -2.87 8.23
CA LEU A 718 -4.82 -3.32 7.13
C LEU A 718 -4.30 -2.12 6.32
N TRP A 719 -3.04 -2.21 5.90
CA TRP A 719 -2.34 -1.12 5.23
C TRP A 719 -2.69 -0.96 3.75
N TYR A 720 -2.73 0.30 3.32
CA TYR A 720 -2.50 0.74 1.94
C TYR A 720 -0.97 0.98 1.77
N SER A 721 -0.28 0.28 0.86
CA SER A 721 1.20 0.20 0.78
C SER A 721 1.91 1.39 0.13
N GLU A 722 1.28 2.57 0.13
CA GLU A 722 1.93 3.82 -0.31
C GLU A 722 2.79 4.47 0.78
N ASP A 723 2.66 4.05 2.05
CA ASP A 723 3.44 4.63 3.15
C ASP A 723 4.78 3.85 3.40
N PRO A 724 5.91 4.56 3.60
CA PRO A 724 7.24 4.02 3.91
C PRO A 724 7.36 2.96 5.02
N SER A 725 6.34 2.74 5.86
CA SER A 725 6.45 1.87 7.06
C SER A 725 6.81 0.41 6.80
N HIS A 726 6.56 -0.14 5.60
CA HIS A 726 6.95 -1.53 5.26
C HIS A 726 8.47 -1.75 5.30
N LYS A 727 9.23 -0.65 5.39
CA LYS A 727 10.65 -0.66 5.67
C LYS A 727 10.98 -1.02 7.13
N LEU A 728 10.06 -0.77 8.08
CA LEU A 728 10.25 -0.93 9.53
C LEU A 728 9.39 -2.05 10.15
N VAL A 729 8.29 -2.43 9.51
CA VAL A 729 7.35 -3.45 10.02
C VAL A 729 7.31 -4.71 9.16
N LYS A 730 6.98 -5.84 9.79
CA LYS A 730 6.72 -7.13 9.18
C LYS A 730 5.31 -7.60 9.54
N ILE A 731 4.78 -8.48 8.71
CA ILE A 731 3.52 -9.15 9.00
C ILE A 731 3.77 -10.34 9.90
N VAL A 732 2.92 -10.43 10.91
CA VAL A 732 2.78 -11.62 11.73
C VAL A 732 1.37 -12.16 11.62
N ARG A 733 1.28 -13.49 11.64
CA ARG A 733 0.02 -14.18 11.84
C ARG A 733 -0.45 -13.96 13.28
N VAL A 734 -1.67 -13.45 13.44
CA VAL A 734 -2.34 -13.33 14.74
C VAL A 734 -3.60 -14.18 14.77
N ARG A 735 -3.98 -14.60 15.97
CA ARG A 735 -5.19 -15.39 16.18
C ARG A 735 -6.14 -14.65 17.11
N GLY A 736 -7.33 -14.36 16.61
CA GLY A 736 -8.46 -13.89 17.42
C GLY A 736 -9.24 -15.06 18.02
N LYS A 737 -10.41 -14.79 18.61
CA LYS A 737 -11.34 -15.83 19.10
C LYS A 737 -12.09 -16.59 17.98
N GLY A 738 -11.89 -16.23 16.71
CA GLY A 738 -12.59 -16.79 15.54
C GLY A 738 -11.85 -17.94 14.84
N ALA A 739 -12.48 -18.49 13.79
CA ALA A 739 -11.98 -19.61 12.98
C ALA A 739 -10.90 -19.23 11.93
N PHE A 740 -10.73 -17.93 11.65
CA PHE A 740 -9.84 -17.42 10.59
C PHE A 740 -8.52 -16.87 11.13
N GLU A 741 -7.44 -16.98 10.33
CA GLU A 741 -6.16 -16.31 10.60
C GLU A 741 -6.33 -14.79 10.39
N GLY A 742 -5.89 -14.01 11.37
CA GLY A 742 -5.73 -12.57 11.21
C GLY A 742 -4.29 -12.23 10.89
N LEU A 743 -4.07 -11.00 10.42
CA LEU A 743 -2.74 -10.45 10.25
C LEU A 743 -2.57 -9.20 11.10
N SER A 744 -1.34 -8.96 11.55
CA SER A 744 -1.00 -7.73 12.25
C SER A 744 0.45 -7.33 12.00
N ASN A 745 0.72 -6.05 12.24
CA ASN A 745 2.05 -5.47 12.06
C ASN A 745 2.87 -5.63 13.34
N ALA A 746 4.06 -6.18 13.19
CA ALA A 746 5.11 -6.21 14.20
C ALA A 746 6.34 -5.47 13.69
N PRO A 747 7.21 -4.94 14.57
CA PRO A 747 8.54 -4.52 14.15
C PRO A 747 9.30 -5.65 13.46
N ILE A 748 10.06 -5.32 12.41
CA ILE A 748 10.88 -6.28 11.66
C ILE A 748 11.85 -7.04 12.58
N CYS A 749 12.52 -6.29 13.47
CA CYS A 749 13.39 -6.80 14.51
C CYS A 749 13.31 -5.89 15.76
N ASN A 750 13.86 -6.36 16.88
CA ASN A 750 13.83 -5.63 18.15
C ASN A 750 14.53 -4.27 18.10
N TYR A 751 15.63 -4.19 17.36
CA TYR A 751 16.38 -2.95 17.14
C TYR A 751 15.51 -1.86 16.51
N LEU A 752 14.87 -2.16 15.38
CA LEU A 752 13.99 -1.21 14.72
C LEU A 752 12.72 -0.94 15.52
N GLY A 753 12.21 -1.91 16.28
CA GLY A 753 11.07 -1.71 17.17
C GLY A 753 11.34 -0.63 18.22
N VAL A 754 12.50 -0.69 18.89
CA VAL A 754 12.91 0.34 19.87
C VAL A 754 13.04 1.71 19.20
N LEU A 755 13.74 1.79 18.07
CA LEU A 755 13.95 3.08 17.39
C LEU A 755 12.65 3.68 16.87
N THR A 756 11.79 2.86 16.24
CA THR A 756 10.49 3.30 15.70
C THR A 756 9.61 3.83 16.83
N LEU A 757 9.47 3.07 17.92
CA LEU A 757 8.65 3.50 19.06
C LEU A 757 9.22 4.71 19.77
N SER A 758 10.55 4.86 19.83
CA SER A 758 11.18 6.07 20.35
C SER A 758 10.80 7.31 19.56
N ARG A 759 10.78 7.22 18.22
CA ARG A 759 10.33 8.33 17.36
C ARG A 759 8.83 8.59 17.54
N LEU A 760 8.02 7.54 17.55
CA LEU A 760 6.57 7.65 17.71
C LEU A 760 6.18 8.26 19.07
N ALA A 761 6.86 7.89 20.15
CA ALA A 761 6.61 8.43 21.49
C ALA A 761 6.80 9.96 21.59
N LYS A 762 7.63 10.55 20.71
CA LYS A 762 7.87 12.00 20.69
C LYS A 762 6.79 12.80 19.97
N ILE A 763 6.07 12.17 19.03
CA ILE A 763 5.14 12.86 18.12
C ILE A 763 3.68 12.48 18.36
N MET A 764 3.43 11.32 18.98
CA MET A 764 2.09 10.87 19.34
C MET A 764 1.68 11.44 20.70
N SER A 765 0.37 11.62 20.89
CA SER A 765 -0.13 11.87 22.25
C SER A 765 0.15 10.65 23.14
N LEU A 766 0.26 10.86 24.45
CA LEU A 766 0.47 9.75 25.40
C LEU A 766 -0.63 8.69 25.29
N ASN A 767 -1.88 9.10 25.04
CA ASN A 767 -3.01 8.20 24.87
C ASN A 767 -2.86 7.33 23.61
N ASP A 768 -2.53 7.95 22.47
CA ASP A 768 -2.36 7.21 21.21
C ASP A 768 -1.16 6.26 21.28
N PHE A 769 -0.07 6.71 21.92
CA PHE A 769 1.12 5.88 22.10
C PHE A 769 0.86 4.69 23.03
N LEU A 770 0.14 4.90 24.14
CA LEU A 770 -0.28 3.80 25.02
C LEU A 770 -1.19 2.82 24.28
N PHE A 771 -2.12 3.32 23.47
CA PHE A 771 -2.98 2.48 22.64
C PHE A 771 -2.17 1.65 21.63
N LEU A 772 -1.18 2.26 20.97
CA LEU A 772 -0.25 1.58 20.07
C LEU A 772 0.50 0.46 20.79
N VAL A 773 1.10 0.73 21.96
CA VAL A 773 1.82 -0.26 22.75
C VAL A 773 0.90 -1.40 23.19
N LEU A 774 -0.29 -1.08 23.69
CA LEU A 774 -1.26 -2.08 24.13
C LEU A 774 -1.81 -2.93 22.98
N GLY A 775 -1.99 -2.36 21.79
CA GLY A 775 -2.40 -3.08 20.58
C GLY A 775 -1.42 -4.20 20.20
N MET A 776 -0.12 -4.00 20.43
CA MET A 776 0.91 -5.01 20.17
C MET A 776 0.85 -6.26 21.08
N LYS A 777 -0.01 -6.28 22.11
CA LYS A 777 -0.10 -7.39 23.09
C LYS A 777 -0.40 -8.75 22.47
N ASN A 778 -1.17 -8.77 21.39
CA ASN A 778 -1.58 -10.02 20.72
C ASN A 778 -0.56 -10.48 19.66
N VAL A 779 0.47 -9.67 19.40
CA VAL A 779 1.44 -9.82 18.30
C VAL A 779 2.81 -10.19 18.82
N LEU A 780 3.21 -9.58 19.92
CA LEU A 780 4.55 -9.69 20.46
C LEU A 780 4.61 -10.70 21.61
N GLN A 781 5.76 -11.35 21.73
CA GLN A 781 6.06 -12.09 22.96
C GLN A 781 6.01 -11.13 24.16
N PRO A 782 5.48 -11.57 25.32
CA PRO A 782 5.38 -10.72 26.51
C PRO A 782 6.68 -10.02 26.90
N ALA A 783 7.82 -10.69 26.75
CA ALA A 783 9.14 -10.11 27.03
C ALA A 783 9.49 -8.93 26.09
N ALA A 784 9.18 -9.04 24.79
CA ALA A 784 9.42 -7.96 23.84
C ALA A 784 8.47 -6.78 24.09
N LEU A 785 7.20 -7.07 24.41
CA LEU A 785 6.21 -6.05 24.76
C LEU A 785 6.63 -5.22 25.97
N LYS A 786 7.13 -5.88 27.04
CA LYS A 786 7.65 -5.21 28.24
C LYS A 786 8.74 -4.19 27.91
N LYS A 787 9.69 -4.56 27.06
CA LYS A 787 10.80 -3.69 26.63
C LYS A 787 10.31 -2.47 25.87
N TYR A 788 9.39 -2.68 24.92
CA TYR A 788 8.82 -1.60 24.13
C TYR A 788 7.98 -0.62 24.97
N ALA A 789 7.28 -1.12 25.99
CA ALA A 789 6.53 -0.30 26.92
C ALA A 789 7.41 0.69 27.70
N LEU A 790 8.72 0.45 27.83
CA LEU A 790 9.63 1.41 28.47
C LEU A 790 9.72 2.74 27.70
N ASN A 791 9.44 2.76 26.39
CA ASN A 791 9.41 4.01 25.61
C ASN A 791 8.33 4.99 26.09
N VAL A 792 7.36 4.55 26.90
CA VAL A 792 6.38 5.44 27.54
C VAL A 792 7.08 6.44 28.49
N LEU A 793 8.24 6.10 29.03
CA LEU A 793 9.06 7.00 29.87
C LEU A 793 9.62 8.22 29.12
N LEU A 794 9.53 8.24 27.79
CA LEU A 794 9.86 9.43 27.00
C LEU A 794 8.81 10.55 27.14
N SER A 795 7.64 10.22 27.68
CA SER A 795 6.56 11.18 27.92
C SER A 795 6.72 11.86 29.28
N VAL A 796 6.90 13.19 29.26
CA VAL A 796 6.91 14.01 30.49
C VAL A 796 5.63 13.84 31.31
N LYS A 797 4.46 13.70 30.66
CA LYS A 797 3.17 13.52 31.34
C LYS A 797 3.13 12.19 32.10
N PHE A 798 3.68 11.14 31.53
CA PHE A 798 3.77 9.83 32.19
C PHE A 798 4.76 9.89 33.37
N VAL A 799 5.96 10.41 33.12
CA VAL A 799 7.02 10.43 34.14
C VAL A 799 6.64 11.29 35.35
N THR A 800 6.07 12.47 35.14
CA THR A 800 5.56 13.33 36.23
C THR A 800 4.41 12.69 37.00
N SER A 801 3.66 11.77 36.38
CA SER A 801 2.61 11.01 37.06
C SER A 801 3.20 9.89 37.93
N ILE A 802 4.17 9.10 37.44
CA ILE A 802 4.80 8.04 38.26
C ILE A 802 5.60 8.59 39.42
N MET A 803 6.18 9.80 39.31
CA MET A 803 6.98 10.43 40.37
C MET A 803 6.21 10.59 41.68
N LYS A 804 4.88 10.72 41.63
CA LYS A 804 4.01 10.85 42.81
C LYS A 804 3.78 9.54 43.56
N ASP A 805 3.93 8.42 42.85
CA ASP A 805 3.59 7.08 43.32
C ASP A 805 4.85 6.20 43.49
N LEU A 806 6.05 6.74 43.24
CA LEU A 806 7.32 6.05 43.48
C LEU A 806 7.57 5.90 44.98
N ASN A 807 7.69 4.65 45.44
CA ASN A 807 7.94 4.34 46.84
C ASN A 807 9.31 3.67 47.01
N GLU A 808 10.14 4.19 47.92
CA GLU A 808 11.42 3.56 48.24
C GLU A 808 11.20 2.27 49.04
N LEU A 809 11.88 1.20 48.62
CA LEU A 809 12.00 -0.07 49.35
C LEU A 809 13.06 0.11 50.44
N LYS A 810 12.59 0.38 51.67
CA LYS A 810 13.44 0.80 52.79
C LYS A 810 14.61 -0.15 53.06
N PRO A 811 15.82 0.39 53.36
CA PRO A 811 16.92 -0.40 53.89
C PRO A 811 16.57 -1.01 55.27
N PRO A 812 17.30 -2.05 55.71
CA PRO A 812 17.10 -2.69 57.02
C PRO A 812 17.37 -1.77 58.23
N SER A 813 18.17 -0.71 58.04
CA SER A 813 18.52 0.26 59.09
C SER A 813 17.59 1.48 59.02
N PRO A 814 17.26 2.13 60.16
CA PRO A 814 16.37 3.28 60.18
C PRO A 814 17.04 4.50 59.53
N SER A 815 16.83 4.67 58.23
CA SER A 815 17.12 5.90 57.50
C SER A 815 15.81 6.55 57.04
N GLU A 816 15.79 7.88 56.94
CA GLU A 816 14.67 8.58 56.31
C GLU A 816 14.51 8.10 54.85
N PRO A 817 13.27 7.96 54.35
CA PRO A 817 13.03 7.63 52.95
C PRO A 817 13.68 8.67 52.04
N ARG A 818 14.50 8.21 51.09
CA ARG A 818 15.18 9.06 50.11
C ARG A 818 14.31 9.22 48.87
N SER A 819 14.04 10.47 48.48
CA SER A 819 13.41 10.78 47.19
C SER A 819 14.27 10.31 46.02
N SER A 820 13.65 9.69 45.01
CA SER A 820 14.32 9.30 43.75
C SER A 820 14.90 10.52 43.04
N VAL A 821 15.98 10.32 42.29
CA VAL A 821 16.58 11.32 41.39
C VAL A 821 15.55 11.92 40.44
N LEU A 822 14.53 11.15 40.03
CA LEU A 822 13.43 11.64 39.22
C LEU A 822 12.57 12.66 39.98
N THR A 823 12.28 12.40 41.26
CA THR A 823 11.54 13.35 42.10
C THR A 823 12.35 14.63 42.36
N LEU A 824 13.67 14.50 42.54
CA LEU A 824 14.58 15.62 42.79
C LEU A 824 14.87 16.46 41.55
N ASN A 825 14.90 15.83 40.38
CA ASN A 825 15.08 16.48 39.08
C ASN A 825 13.98 16.05 38.10
N PRO A 826 12.82 16.73 38.11
CA PRO A 826 11.70 16.42 37.23
C PRO A 826 12.01 16.53 35.73
N HIS A 827 13.09 17.22 35.35
CA HIS A 827 13.55 17.35 33.97
C HIS A 827 14.60 16.31 33.57
N GLY A 828 15.09 15.49 34.52
CA GLY A 828 16.10 14.44 34.31
C GLY A 828 15.59 13.19 33.60
N TYR A 829 14.30 13.13 33.24
CA TYR A 829 13.71 12.01 32.52
C TYR A 829 14.30 11.84 31.11
N PRO A 830 14.30 10.61 30.56
CA PRO A 830 14.83 10.36 29.23
C PRO A 830 13.97 11.03 28.16
N THR A 831 14.61 11.68 27.19
CA THR A 831 13.92 12.32 26.05
C THR A 831 14.07 11.55 24.76
N GLU A 832 15.03 10.63 24.69
CA GLU A 832 15.25 9.75 23.55
C GLU A 832 15.49 8.32 24.03
N ALA A 833 15.32 7.33 23.15
CA ALA A 833 15.71 5.96 23.45
C ALA A 833 16.68 5.42 22.40
N ALA A 834 17.64 4.62 22.87
CA ALA A 834 18.65 3.95 22.08
C ALA A 834 18.53 2.43 22.26
N ALA A 835 18.69 1.71 21.16
CA ALA A 835 18.67 0.26 21.16
C ALA A 835 20.06 -0.29 21.48
N ILE A 836 20.17 -1.13 22.51
CA ILE A 836 21.41 -1.82 22.87
C ILE A 836 21.44 -3.22 22.23
N THR A 837 22.40 -3.47 21.35
CA THR A 837 22.63 -4.76 20.67
C THR A 837 23.76 -5.55 21.32
N GLU A 838 23.82 -6.87 21.13
CA GLU A 838 24.86 -7.73 21.72
C GLU A 838 26.29 -7.22 21.47
N LEU A 839 27.15 -7.33 22.50
CA LEU A 839 28.54 -6.84 22.49
C LEU A 839 29.36 -7.37 21.30
N LYS A 840 29.11 -8.61 20.86
CA LYS A 840 29.80 -9.23 19.71
C LYS A 840 29.59 -8.50 18.38
N PHE A 841 28.63 -7.56 18.32
CA PHE A 841 28.35 -6.74 17.13
C PHE A 841 28.82 -5.28 17.26
N ILE A 842 29.45 -4.93 18.39
CA ILE A 842 29.94 -3.60 18.68
C ILE A 842 31.43 -3.56 18.37
N ASP A 843 31.79 -2.72 17.40
CA ASP A 843 33.17 -2.59 16.95
C ASP A 843 33.97 -1.64 17.88
N ARG A 844 33.30 -0.69 18.55
CA ARG A 844 33.89 0.28 19.50
C ARG A 844 32.87 0.72 20.56
N PRO A 845 33.30 1.06 21.79
CA PRO A 845 32.40 1.63 22.79
C PRO A 845 31.86 3.00 22.34
N GLN A 846 30.68 3.34 22.85
CA GLN A 846 29.91 4.54 22.54
C GLN A 846 30.11 5.61 23.60
N GLU A 847 29.82 6.86 23.26
CA GLU A 847 29.75 7.93 24.26
C GLU A 847 28.50 7.77 25.13
N LEU A 848 28.68 7.94 26.44
CA LEU A 848 27.58 7.95 27.39
C LEU A 848 26.77 9.25 27.22
N ASN A 849 25.47 9.12 26.97
CA ASN A 849 24.57 10.25 26.86
C ASN A 849 23.57 10.25 28.01
N TYR A 850 23.48 11.37 28.71
CA TYR A 850 22.45 11.60 29.73
C TYR A 850 21.08 11.77 29.07
N ARG A 851 20.01 11.40 29.79
CA ARG A 851 18.62 11.47 29.30
C ARG A 851 18.34 10.64 28.04
N VAL A 852 19.15 9.61 27.79
CA VAL A 852 18.89 8.58 26.78
C VAL A 852 18.50 7.27 27.47
N LEU A 853 17.34 6.73 27.10
CA LEU A 853 16.84 5.44 27.55
C LEU A 853 17.44 4.31 26.71
N TYR A 854 18.38 3.58 27.27
CA TYR A 854 19.01 2.42 26.66
C TYR A 854 18.16 1.17 26.89
N ILE A 855 17.68 0.57 25.80
CA ILE A 855 16.81 -0.62 25.82
C ILE A 855 17.53 -1.81 25.17
N PRO A 856 17.87 -2.87 25.94
CA PRO A 856 18.47 -4.08 25.41
C PRO A 856 17.57 -4.86 24.44
N THR A 857 18.07 -5.16 23.25
CA THR A 857 17.32 -5.82 22.18
C THR A 857 17.45 -7.35 22.17
N PHE A 858 18.23 -7.91 23.08
CA PHE A 858 18.51 -9.34 23.23
C PHE A 858 18.12 -9.86 24.63
N PRO A 859 17.82 -11.15 24.79
CA PRO A 859 17.25 -11.68 26.03
C PRO A 859 18.26 -11.89 27.17
N THR A 860 19.56 -11.99 26.86
CA THR A 860 20.60 -12.31 27.85
C THR A 860 21.25 -11.07 28.48
N PHE A 861 20.66 -9.88 28.33
CA PHE A 861 21.20 -8.67 28.96
C PHE A 861 21.00 -8.76 30.48
N PRO A 862 22.04 -8.55 31.30
CA PRO A 862 21.96 -8.76 32.74
C PRO A 862 21.21 -7.63 33.47
N LEU A 863 20.64 -7.99 34.62
CA LEU A 863 20.07 -7.11 35.66
C LEU A 863 18.80 -6.30 35.31
N VAL A 864 18.76 -5.60 34.16
CA VAL A 864 17.72 -4.61 33.85
C VAL A 864 17.05 -4.84 32.49
N ASP A 865 15.79 -4.42 32.37
CA ASP A 865 15.04 -4.39 31.11
C ASP A 865 15.29 -3.11 30.29
N GLY A 866 15.83 -2.06 30.93
CA GLY A 866 16.29 -0.83 30.33
C GLY A 866 16.93 0.08 31.38
N PHE A 867 17.71 1.06 30.96
CA PHE A 867 18.39 1.98 31.89
C PHE A 867 18.66 3.34 31.24
N PHE A 868 18.87 4.38 32.05
CA PHE A 868 19.29 5.70 31.59
C PHE A 868 20.13 6.41 32.66
N PHE A 869 20.76 7.51 32.26
CA PHE A 869 21.62 8.30 33.13
C PHE A 869 21.05 9.69 33.38
N VAL A 870 21.18 10.16 34.63
CA VAL A 870 20.82 11.50 35.08
C VAL A 870 22.06 12.17 35.64
N ASP A 871 22.32 13.43 35.27
CA ASP A 871 23.53 14.16 35.68
C ASP A 871 23.37 14.95 36.99
N SER A 872 22.15 15.45 37.24
CA SER A 872 21.84 16.35 38.37
C SER A 872 20.64 15.83 39.19
N PRO A 873 20.64 15.95 40.54
CA PRO A 873 21.62 16.66 41.39
C PRO A 873 22.94 15.93 41.61
N GLN A 874 22.99 14.63 41.34
CA GLN A 874 24.19 13.81 41.34
C GLN A 874 24.12 12.85 40.14
N LYS A 875 25.27 12.34 39.69
CA LYS A 875 25.31 11.35 38.61
C LYS A 875 24.65 10.06 39.07
N THR A 876 23.61 9.64 38.35
CA THR A 876 22.80 8.48 38.72
C THR A 876 22.53 7.57 37.51
N LEU A 877 22.81 6.28 37.66
CA LEU A 877 22.28 5.23 36.78
C LEU A 877 20.90 4.84 37.30
N VAL A 878 19.87 4.95 36.47
CA VAL A 878 18.52 4.49 36.78
C VAL A 878 18.25 3.22 35.99
N GLY A 879 18.20 2.08 36.68
CA GLY A 879 17.85 0.78 36.14
C GLY A 879 16.36 0.50 36.26
N LEU A 880 15.76 -0.03 35.19
CA LEU A 880 14.33 -0.31 35.10
C LEU A 880 14.11 -1.81 35.00
N GLN A 881 13.16 -2.34 35.77
CA GLN A 881 12.84 -3.76 35.74
C GLN A 881 11.33 -4.00 35.78
N MET A 882 10.83 -4.68 34.74
CA MET A 882 9.41 -4.96 34.52
C MET A 882 9.07 -6.37 35.03
N THR A 883 8.56 -6.47 36.24
CA THR A 883 8.32 -7.75 36.91
C THR A 883 6.86 -7.95 37.35
N THR A 884 6.42 -9.20 37.34
CA THR A 884 5.16 -9.63 37.96
C THR A 884 5.38 -10.45 39.22
N ALA A 885 6.65 -10.76 39.54
CA ALA A 885 7.03 -11.50 40.73
C ALA A 885 6.94 -10.62 41.98
N SER A 886 6.65 -11.24 43.12
CA SER A 886 6.62 -10.59 44.44
C SER A 886 8.01 -10.25 44.98
N GLU A 887 9.04 -10.89 44.45
CA GLU A 887 10.45 -10.69 44.78
C GLU A 887 11.29 -10.89 43.51
N HIS A 888 12.41 -10.18 43.43
CA HIS A 888 13.35 -10.23 42.33
C HIS A 888 14.79 -10.05 42.84
N HIS A 889 15.23 -10.97 43.71
CA HIS A 889 16.62 -11.01 44.16
C HIS A 889 17.57 -11.17 42.97
N THR A 890 18.77 -10.62 43.09
CA THR A 890 19.84 -10.71 42.09
C THR A 890 21.02 -11.46 42.69
N THR A 891 22.02 -11.78 41.86
CA THR A 891 23.27 -12.41 42.32
C THR A 891 24.46 -11.49 42.08
N THR A 892 25.53 -11.68 42.85
CA THR A 892 26.81 -10.98 42.65
C THR A 892 27.33 -11.16 41.23
N SER A 893 27.18 -12.34 40.64
CA SER A 893 27.54 -12.59 39.24
C SER A 893 26.74 -11.76 38.25
N THR A 894 25.44 -11.55 38.49
CA THR A 894 24.57 -10.79 37.58
C THR A 894 24.91 -9.30 37.62
N VAL A 895 25.16 -8.76 38.81
CA VAL A 895 25.59 -7.36 38.97
C VAL A 895 26.96 -7.14 38.34
N LYS A 896 27.91 -8.07 38.55
CA LYS A 896 29.23 -8.04 37.91
C LYS A 896 29.14 -8.07 36.38
N GLN A 897 28.33 -8.97 35.83
CA GLN A 897 28.13 -9.04 34.38
C GLN A 897 27.54 -7.75 33.83
N PHE A 898 26.64 -7.10 34.58
CA PHE A 898 26.07 -5.81 34.17
C PHE A 898 27.13 -4.69 34.16
N THR A 899 27.97 -4.58 35.19
CA THR A 899 29.05 -3.57 35.20
C THR A 899 30.08 -3.82 34.10
N GLU A 900 30.49 -5.07 33.88
CA GLU A 900 31.39 -5.45 32.77
C GLU A 900 30.77 -5.14 31.41
N CYS A 901 29.46 -5.36 31.25
CA CYS A 901 28.73 -4.97 30.05
C CYS A 901 28.82 -3.46 29.83
N LEU A 902 28.48 -2.63 30.84
CA LEU A 902 28.51 -1.18 30.72
C LEU A 902 29.91 -0.66 30.36
N ALA A 903 30.96 -1.24 30.94
CA ALA A 903 32.35 -0.92 30.62
C ALA A 903 32.71 -1.23 29.15
N ALA A 904 32.13 -2.28 28.57
CA ALA A 904 32.32 -2.62 27.17
C ALA A 904 31.46 -1.76 26.22
N TYR A 905 30.32 -1.22 26.68
CA TYR A 905 29.45 -0.36 25.87
C TYR A 905 29.88 1.10 25.85
N PHE A 906 30.45 1.63 26.94
CA PHE A 906 30.67 3.06 27.11
C PHE A 906 32.15 3.42 27.27
N ASN A 907 32.59 4.47 26.58
CA ASN A 907 33.92 5.05 26.78
C ASN A 907 34.05 5.61 28.21
N ASP A 908 35.26 5.51 28.77
CA ASP A 908 35.64 6.08 30.08
C ASP A 908 34.73 5.66 31.25
N TRP A 909 34.09 4.50 31.14
CA TRP A 909 33.17 3.99 32.15
C TRP A 909 33.80 3.88 33.55
N ASP A 910 35.08 3.52 33.65
CA ASP A 910 35.82 3.41 34.92
C ASP A 910 36.02 4.76 35.62
N GLU A 911 35.98 5.87 34.88
CA GLU A 911 36.02 7.21 35.44
C GLU A 911 34.60 7.69 35.78
N LEU A 912 33.66 7.50 34.85
CA LEU A 912 32.27 7.92 35.00
C LEU A 912 31.54 7.22 36.16
N SER A 913 31.88 5.95 36.44
CA SER A 913 31.19 5.13 37.43
C SER A 913 31.65 5.36 38.88
N ARG A 914 32.80 6.00 39.14
CA ARG A 914 33.38 6.13 40.50
C ARG A 914 32.46 6.80 41.50
N ASP A 915 31.82 7.88 41.06
CA ASP A 915 30.93 8.71 41.87
C ASP A 915 29.45 8.53 41.50
N MET A 916 29.14 7.50 40.69
CA MET A 916 27.78 7.28 40.18
C MET A 916 26.94 6.52 41.19
N SER A 917 25.80 7.10 41.58
CA SER A 917 24.80 6.42 42.38
C SER A 917 23.88 5.56 41.52
N TRP A 918 23.28 4.53 42.10
CA TRP A 918 22.40 3.61 41.38
C TRP A 918 21.00 3.64 41.97
N GLU A 919 20.00 3.76 41.10
CA GLU A 919 18.58 3.59 41.44
C GLU A 919 18.00 2.45 40.64
N MET A 920 17.33 1.50 41.30
CA MET A 920 16.58 0.43 40.67
C MET A 920 15.09 0.70 40.83
N ILE A 921 14.35 0.80 39.73
CA ILE A 921 12.90 0.99 39.74
C ILE A 921 12.22 -0.29 39.25
N TYR A 922 11.51 -0.96 40.15
CA TYR A 922 10.66 -2.10 39.84
C TYR A 922 9.28 -1.61 39.39
N VAL A 923 8.94 -1.87 38.13
CA VAL A 923 7.65 -1.54 37.54
C VAL A 923 6.79 -2.80 37.49
N GLN A 924 5.72 -2.80 38.29
CA GLN A 924 4.79 -3.94 38.42
C GLN A 924 3.43 -3.63 37.80
N GLN A 925 2.75 -4.64 37.26
CA GLN A 925 1.36 -4.49 36.79
C GLN A 925 0.37 -4.61 37.95
N ALA A 926 -0.79 -3.98 37.84
CA ALA A 926 -1.87 -3.98 38.86
C ALA A 926 -2.21 -5.36 39.45
N VAL A 927 -2.13 -6.41 38.63
CA VAL A 927 -2.47 -7.80 39.01
C VAL A 927 -1.32 -8.55 39.68
N SER A 928 -0.15 -7.91 39.80
CA SER A 928 1.05 -8.52 40.38
C SER A 928 1.06 -8.35 41.90
N THR A 929 1.68 -9.30 42.61
CA THR A 929 1.93 -9.15 44.04
C THR A 929 2.98 -8.07 44.26
N MET A 930 2.63 -7.03 45.02
CA MET A 930 3.49 -5.87 45.22
C MET A 930 4.80 -6.24 45.92
N ILE A 931 5.93 -5.75 45.40
CA ILE A 931 7.21 -5.81 46.07
C ILE A 931 7.17 -4.83 47.24
N THR A 932 7.20 -5.36 48.45
CA THR A 932 7.16 -4.58 49.70
C THR A 932 8.50 -4.51 50.41
N LYS A 933 9.42 -5.40 50.06
CA LYS A 933 10.75 -5.55 50.68
C LYS A 933 11.85 -5.21 49.69
N ARG A 934 12.97 -4.72 50.22
CA ARG A 934 14.20 -4.52 49.46
C ARG A 934 14.70 -5.83 48.87
N GLN A 935 15.15 -5.79 47.62
CA GLN A 935 15.68 -6.94 46.90
C GLN A 935 17.15 -7.15 47.22
N LYS A 936 17.50 -8.40 47.53
CA LYS A 936 18.86 -8.80 47.93
C LYS A 936 19.77 -9.05 46.74
N CYS A 937 21.07 -8.90 46.97
CA CYS A 937 22.12 -9.42 46.10
C CYS A 937 22.77 -10.60 46.79
N ASP A 938 22.48 -11.80 46.31
CA ASP A 938 22.97 -13.05 46.89
C ASP A 938 24.32 -13.47 46.28
N TYR A 939 25.16 -14.12 47.09
CA TYR A 939 26.41 -14.71 46.64
C TYR A 939 26.16 -15.90 45.71
N VAL A 940 27.02 -16.10 44.70
CA VAL A 940 26.89 -17.27 43.79
C VAL A 940 27.08 -18.58 44.57
N ASN A 941 28.06 -18.60 45.47
CA ASN A 941 28.27 -19.70 46.40
C ASN A 941 28.45 -19.14 47.82
N PRO A 942 27.44 -19.26 48.70
CA PRO A 942 27.51 -18.73 50.05
C PRO A 942 28.62 -19.36 50.92
N ASN A 943 29.18 -20.51 50.51
CA ASN A 943 30.24 -21.21 51.23
C ASN A 943 31.66 -20.83 50.77
N ASN A 944 31.82 -20.06 49.70
CA ASN A 944 33.12 -19.67 49.16
C ASN A 944 33.08 -18.24 48.61
N LEU A 945 33.13 -17.28 49.53
CA LEU A 945 32.94 -15.85 49.24
C LEU A 945 34.25 -15.20 48.77
N SER A 946 34.31 -14.73 47.53
CA SER A 946 35.43 -13.89 47.08
C SER A 946 35.32 -12.46 47.61
N ASP A 947 36.44 -11.75 47.78
CA ASP A 947 36.42 -10.37 48.26
C ASP A 947 35.69 -9.43 47.29
N ALA A 948 35.82 -9.67 45.97
CA ALA A 948 35.07 -8.97 44.94
C ALA A 948 33.54 -9.14 45.09
N GLU A 949 33.07 -10.34 45.46
CA GLU A 949 31.64 -10.55 45.70
C GLU A 949 31.16 -9.83 46.96
N LYS A 950 31.97 -9.77 48.02
CA LYS A 950 31.64 -9.00 49.23
C LYS A 950 31.52 -7.51 48.92
N GLU A 951 32.41 -6.98 48.09
CA GLU A 951 32.33 -5.59 47.61
C GLU A 951 31.04 -5.31 46.83
N ILE A 952 30.64 -6.24 45.94
CA ILE A 952 29.39 -6.12 45.17
C ILE A 952 28.16 -6.11 46.09
N VAL A 953 28.11 -7.02 47.08
CA VAL A 953 27.00 -7.04 48.06
C VAL A 953 26.98 -5.77 48.88
N ALA A 954 28.14 -5.31 49.38
CA ALA A 954 28.25 -4.06 50.12
C ALA A 954 27.83 -2.85 49.29
N PHE A 955 28.18 -2.83 47.99
CA PHE A 955 27.73 -1.83 47.04
C PHE A 955 26.20 -1.86 46.86
N TRP A 956 25.62 -3.05 46.66
CA TRP A 956 24.18 -3.22 46.47
C TRP A 956 23.37 -2.81 47.70
N ASP A 957 23.83 -3.17 48.89
CA ASP A 957 23.16 -2.86 50.15
C ASP A 957 23.38 -1.41 50.59
N GLY A 958 24.54 -0.83 50.29
CA GLY A 958 24.93 0.52 50.74
C GLY A 958 24.67 1.65 49.75
N LYS A 959 24.75 1.39 48.43
CA LYS A 959 24.78 2.44 47.38
C LYS A 959 23.69 2.31 46.31
N VAL A 960 22.97 1.19 46.23
CA VAL A 960 21.85 1.02 45.30
C VAL A 960 20.53 1.33 46.01
N HIS A 961 19.90 2.44 45.66
CA HIS A 961 18.54 2.75 46.12
C HIS A 961 17.52 2.01 45.27
N GLN A 962 16.43 1.56 45.89
CA GLN A 962 15.45 0.70 45.24
C GLN A 962 14.06 1.29 45.42
N TYR A 963 13.32 1.41 44.32
CA TYR A 963 12.00 1.99 44.26
C TYR A 963 11.04 1.03 43.60
N GLN A 964 9.76 1.13 43.95
CA GLN A 964 8.70 0.36 43.34
C GLN A 964 7.58 1.27 42.84
N PHE A 965 7.00 0.89 41.70
CA PHE A 965 5.85 1.54 41.09
C PHE A 965 4.88 0.50 40.53
N VAL A 966 3.60 0.66 40.84
CA VAL A 966 2.54 -0.24 40.36
C VAL A 966 1.70 0.48 39.31
N LEU A 967 1.72 -0.04 38.08
CA LEU A 967 0.89 0.43 36.98
C LEU A 967 -0.54 -0.10 37.14
N THR A 968 -1.41 0.69 37.76
CA THR A 968 -2.83 0.35 37.97
C THR A 968 -3.71 0.79 36.79
N ALA A 969 -4.88 0.16 36.62
CA ALA A 969 -5.87 0.60 35.63
C ALA A 969 -6.33 2.04 35.92
N ASP A 970 -6.53 2.37 37.20
CA ASP A 970 -6.85 3.72 37.66
C ASP A 970 -5.76 4.74 37.32
N PHE A 971 -4.48 4.36 37.42
CA PHE A 971 -3.38 5.23 37.00
C PHE A 971 -3.46 5.56 35.51
N VAL A 972 -3.72 4.55 34.67
CA VAL A 972 -3.89 4.75 33.22
C VAL A 972 -5.12 5.63 32.93
N ASN A 973 -6.25 5.40 33.62
CA ASN A 973 -7.47 6.19 33.45
C ASN A 973 -7.28 7.65 33.90
N LYS A 974 -6.63 7.90 35.05
CA LYS A 974 -6.30 9.26 35.53
C LYS A 974 -5.40 10.03 34.56
N ILE A 975 -4.51 9.33 33.86
CA ILE A 975 -3.69 9.93 32.80
C ILE A 975 -4.55 10.29 31.59
N ARG A 976 -5.49 9.43 31.19
CA ARG A 976 -6.40 9.67 30.06
C ARG A 976 -7.30 10.88 30.31
N GLU A 977 -7.94 10.95 31.48
CA GLU A 977 -8.84 12.04 31.88
C GLU A 977 -8.12 13.40 31.90
N LYS A 978 -6.89 13.46 32.43
CA LYS A 978 -6.08 14.70 32.40
C LYS A 978 -5.71 15.14 30.99
N CYS A 979 -5.57 14.20 30.05
CA CYS A 979 -5.28 14.54 28.65
C CYS A 979 -6.51 15.08 27.93
N GLU A 980 -7.71 14.56 28.22
CA GLU A 980 -8.98 15.06 27.66
C GLU A 980 -9.30 16.47 28.18
N TYR A 981 -9.06 16.73 29.47
CA TYR A 981 -9.26 18.06 30.06
C TYR A 981 -8.32 19.13 29.48
N ASN A 982 -7.03 18.82 29.28
CA ASN A 982 -6.08 19.79 28.73
C ASN A 982 -6.31 20.08 27.23
N ASN A 983 -6.81 19.10 26.46
CA ASN A 983 -7.19 19.33 25.06
C ASN A 983 -8.41 20.25 24.92
N LEU A 984 -9.28 20.32 25.94
CA LEU A 984 -10.41 21.25 25.98
C LEU A 984 -9.99 22.66 26.40
N VAL A 985 -8.91 22.79 27.16
CA VAL A 985 -8.38 24.09 27.64
C VAL A 985 -7.41 24.73 26.64
N GLU A 986 -6.65 23.94 25.86
CA GLU A 986 -5.76 24.46 24.80
C GLU A 986 -6.50 24.84 23.50
N ASN A 987 -7.75 24.40 23.32
CA ASN A 987 -8.61 24.76 22.17
C ASN A 987 -9.71 25.78 22.55
N GLY A 988 -9.66 26.36 23.75
CA GLY A 988 -10.64 27.32 24.28
C GLY A 988 -10.16 28.76 24.22
#